data_AF-A0A561E4N8-F1
#
_entry.id   AF-A0A561E4N8-F1
#
_cell.length_a   1.000
_cell.length_b   1.000
_cell.length_c   1.000
_cell.angle_alpha   90.00
_cell.angle_beta   90.00
_cell.angle_gamma   90.00
#
_symmetry.space_group_name_H-M   'P 1'
#
loop_
_entity.id
_entity.type
_entity.pdbx_description
1 polymer ?
#
loop_
_entity_poly.entity_id
_entity_poly.type
_entity_poly.pdbx_seq_one_letter_code
_entity_poly.pdbx_strand_id
1 'polypeptide(L)'
;MTMEDGRRPLRITLTALAMLLLGLVIAGGGGYLAALGGSWYYLVAGIGLLIVAGLLFAQRRIAIGLYGLLLLGTLAWTLYEVRFDWWQMAPRIDLWCILGLWLFLPFVNRHVGRNGLWRDGATGVLGLGLLAGAAMAGYSLTQDYHSIDGEFSDAQMQGGAAGGLAQRSPSEWPAYGGSKQSDRYSSADLITPENAGKLEKAWEFHTGDLPGEGDPHELTNQVTPLKVGNTLFICTPHSVAIALDADTGEERWRFDPSINRDAEYYQHMTCRGLAYHDGTAAAATADVAEQPNQPAARCEKRLFLPTNDGTLMALDVEDGQPCEDFGDAGTVDLKAGLGEGALGVFLPTSPPVVTSKLVIQGGSITDNGSVDSPGGVIRAYDVKTGELVWNFDPGNPDATEPLAPGDTYVRSTPNVWTIPTADEALGLVYLPMGNQTPDQWSIPRNELAERFTATLVALDLSTGKVRWEFKTVHHDLWDRDLPSQPTLVDIDSAQGKVPAIIQATKRGDLYVLDRRTGEPIVPVNEMPVPQGTDYGDTTAATQPASALTYAPQEPLRERDMWGGTPIDQMLCRIQFRKLRYEGDFTPPSQGGSLIYPGNVGVFNWPSVAVDPNRQLLFGAPNYLAFISQMVKRSEVDPDEQMGGGETGLQPNLGAPYMVRLQPFLSVLGLPCQSPPWGYVTAVDLRTMKKVWMHKNGTSRDSAPLGLPFPVGTPALGGPIVTAGGVAFMSGTLDYYLRAYDLKTGKELWKGRLPAGGQATPMTYVSEKTGRQYVVQMAGGHGSFGTKIGDSVTAWALPEDK
;
A
#
# COMPACT_ATOMS: atom_id res chain seq x y z
N MET A 1 34.05 -67.88 6.01
CA MET A 1 34.79 -66.60 5.86
C MET A 1 34.66 -66.20 4.40
N THR A 2 33.53 -65.60 4.05
CA THR A 2 33.28 -64.99 2.74
C THR A 2 33.46 -63.50 2.92
N MET A 3 34.43 -62.92 2.22
CA MET A 3 34.59 -61.47 2.15
C MET A 3 33.43 -60.91 1.33
N GLU A 4 32.34 -60.55 2.00
CA GLU A 4 31.36 -59.63 1.41
C GLU A 4 32.02 -58.25 1.33
N ASP A 5 32.27 -57.88 0.08
CA ASP A 5 32.86 -56.63 -0.34
C ASP A 5 32.14 -55.45 0.32
N GLY A 6 32.86 -54.72 1.17
CA GLY A 6 32.36 -53.63 2.02
C GLY A 6 32.01 -52.37 1.23
N ARG A 7 31.10 -52.47 0.25
CA ARG A 7 30.60 -51.33 -0.49
C ARG A 7 29.80 -50.44 0.44
N ARG A 8 30.29 -49.20 0.62
CA ARG A 8 29.56 -48.16 1.34
C ARG A 8 28.18 -48.01 0.71
N PRO A 9 27.09 -48.09 1.50
CA PRO A 9 25.75 -47.92 0.94
C PRO A 9 25.66 -46.54 0.32
N LEU A 10 25.34 -46.48 -0.98
CA LEU A 10 25.33 -45.27 -1.81
C LEU A 10 24.60 -44.10 -1.12
N ARG A 11 23.48 -44.39 -0.44
CA ARG A 11 22.70 -43.43 0.34
C ARG A 11 23.50 -42.69 1.43
N ILE A 12 24.43 -43.35 2.13
CA ILE A 12 25.23 -42.72 3.18
C ILE A 12 26.28 -41.81 2.57
N THR A 13 26.88 -42.24 1.46
CA THR A 13 27.81 -41.41 0.69
C THR A 13 27.10 -40.16 0.15
N LEU A 14 25.90 -40.31 -0.42
CA LEU A 14 25.09 -39.18 -0.90
C LEU A 14 24.65 -38.25 0.24
N THR A 15 24.26 -38.80 1.40
CA THR A 15 23.91 -38.00 2.58
C THR A 15 25.12 -37.21 3.08
N ALA A 16 26.29 -37.86 3.17
CA ALA A 16 27.52 -37.20 3.58
C ALA A 16 27.96 -36.12 2.59
N LEU A 17 27.81 -36.35 1.28
CA LEU A 17 28.08 -35.35 0.25
C LEU A 17 27.14 -34.14 0.36
N ALA A 18 25.83 -34.38 0.53
CA ALA A 18 24.85 -33.32 0.70
C ALA A 18 25.14 -32.47 1.95
N MET A 19 25.45 -33.11 3.09
CA MET A 19 25.85 -32.42 4.31
C MET A 19 27.18 -31.69 4.19
N LEU A 20 28.13 -32.23 3.42
CA LEU A 20 29.40 -31.56 3.14
C LEU A 20 29.16 -30.26 2.36
N LEU A 21 28.40 -30.32 1.27
CA LEU A 21 28.10 -29.15 0.44
C LEU A 21 27.31 -28.10 1.22
N LEU A 22 26.26 -28.52 1.94
CA LEU A 22 25.48 -27.64 2.79
C LEU A 22 26.34 -27.01 3.90
N GLY A 23 27.21 -27.81 4.53
CA GLY A 23 28.13 -27.35 5.56
C GLY A 23 29.14 -26.33 5.05
N LEU A 24 29.66 -26.50 3.82
CA LEU A 24 30.56 -25.54 3.19
C LEU A 24 29.86 -24.21 2.92
N VAL A 25 28.64 -24.25 2.38
CA VAL A 25 27.84 -23.04 2.09
C VAL A 25 27.50 -22.30 3.38
N ILE A 26 26.97 -23.00 4.39
CA ILE A 26 26.58 -22.40 5.68
C ILE A 26 27.81 -21.90 6.45
N ALA A 27 28.94 -22.62 6.45
CA ALA A 27 30.16 -22.18 7.12
C ALA A 27 30.78 -20.96 6.42
N GLY A 28 30.83 -20.96 5.08
CA GLY A 28 31.37 -19.85 4.30
C GLY A 28 30.53 -18.58 4.45
N GLY A 29 29.22 -18.68 4.24
CA GLY A 29 28.30 -17.55 4.44
C GLY A 29 28.24 -17.11 5.90
N GLY A 30 28.23 -18.06 6.85
CA GLY A 30 28.25 -17.76 8.28
C GLY A 30 29.54 -17.07 8.73
N GLY A 31 30.68 -17.45 8.16
CA GLY A 31 31.96 -16.77 8.38
C GLY A 31 31.94 -15.34 7.86
N TYR A 32 31.35 -15.12 6.68
CA TYR A 32 31.17 -13.78 6.13
C TYR A 32 30.20 -12.93 6.97
N LEU A 33 29.06 -13.49 7.38
CA LEU A 33 28.11 -12.84 8.28
C LEU A 33 28.78 -12.44 9.61
N ALA A 34 29.56 -13.34 10.21
CA ALA A 34 30.29 -13.05 11.45
C ALA A 34 31.34 -11.93 11.25
N ALA A 35 32.02 -11.89 10.09
CA ALA A 35 32.96 -10.83 9.74
C ALA A 35 32.28 -9.46 9.59
N LEU A 36 31.01 -9.43 9.20
CA LEU A 36 30.16 -8.23 9.18
C LEU A 36 29.56 -7.88 10.56
N GLY A 37 29.99 -8.56 11.63
CA GLY A 37 29.48 -8.35 12.99
C GLY A 37 28.11 -8.99 13.26
N GLY A 38 27.68 -9.91 12.41
CA GLY A 38 26.43 -10.63 12.55
C GLY A 38 26.51 -11.91 13.38
N SER A 39 25.47 -12.74 13.29
CA SER A 39 25.37 -13.99 14.06
C SER A 39 26.45 -15.01 13.70
N TRP A 40 27.16 -15.50 14.73
CA TRP A 40 28.14 -16.58 14.63
C TRP A 40 27.51 -17.97 14.47
N TYR A 41 26.19 -18.08 14.70
CA TYR A 41 25.48 -19.36 14.68
C TYR A 41 25.71 -20.13 13.38
N TYR A 42 25.59 -19.47 12.22
CA TYR A 42 25.75 -20.15 10.93
C TYR A 42 27.16 -20.69 10.74
N LEU A 43 28.20 -19.97 11.17
CA LEU A 43 29.57 -20.49 11.11
C LEU A 43 29.72 -21.76 11.97
N VAL A 44 29.23 -21.72 13.21
CA VAL A 44 29.29 -22.85 14.14
C VAL A 44 28.48 -24.04 13.62
N ALA A 45 27.27 -23.80 13.11
CA ALA A 45 26.40 -24.83 12.57
C ALA A 45 26.98 -25.45 11.30
N GLY A 46 27.56 -24.64 10.41
CA GLY A 46 28.25 -25.10 9.21
C GLY A 46 29.45 -25.97 9.53
N ILE A 47 30.33 -25.55 10.46
CA ILE A 47 31.46 -26.37 10.95
C ILE A 47 30.96 -27.67 11.57
N GLY A 48 29.91 -27.60 12.40
CA GLY A 48 29.27 -28.79 12.98
C GLY A 48 28.82 -29.78 11.90
N LEU A 49 28.19 -29.28 10.83
CA LEU A 49 27.72 -30.10 9.72
C LEU A 49 28.87 -30.70 8.89
N LEU A 50 29.97 -29.97 8.69
CA LEU A 50 31.20 -30.47 8.06
C LEU A 50 31.81 -31.62 8.87
N ILE A 51 31.86 -31.49 10.20
CA ILE A 51 32.34 -32.56 11.09
C ILE A 51 31.42 -33.78 10.99
N VAL A 52 30.09 -33.59 11.02
CA VAL A 52 29.11 -34.67 10.83
C VAL A 52 29.33 -35.37 9.48
N ALA A 53 29.51 -34.63 8.38
CA ALA A 53 29.77 -35.18 7.06
C ALA A 53 31.06 -36.02 7.04
N GLY A 54 32.16 -35.51 7.61
CA GLY A 54 33.41 -36.25 7.74
C GLY A 54 33.26 -37.55 8.54
N LEU A 55 32.48 -37.52 9.64
CA LEU A 55 32.17 -38.70 10.44
C LEU A 55 31.29 -39.70 9.68
N LEU A 56 30.35 -39.25 8.85
CA LEU A 56 29.54 -40.11 7.98
C LEU A 56 30.41 -40.80 6.92
N PHE A 57 31.35 -40.08 6.29
CA PHE A 57 32.34 -40.68 5.39
C PHE A 57 33.24 -41.69 6.11
N ALA A 58 33.61 -41.41 7.36
CA ALA A 58 34.37 -42.32 8.21
C ALA A 58 33.52 -43.46 8.81
N GLN A 59 32.21 -43.52 8.50
CA GLN A 59 31.26 -44.48 9.05
C GLN A 59 31.29 -44.55 10.58
N ARG A 60 31.41 -43.40 11.26
CA ARG A 60 31.46 -43.31 12.72
C ARG A 60 30.08 -43.00 13.30
N ARG A 61 29.66 -43.83 14.27
CA ARG A 61 28.33 -43.74 14.90
C ARG A 61 28.06 -42.40 15.60
N ILE A 62 29.12 -41.77 16.11
CA ILE A 62 29.05 -40.46 16.78
C ILE A 62 28.49 -39.34 15.88
N ALA A 63 28.48 -39.51 14.55
CA ALA A 63 27.84 -38.58 13.61
C ALA A 63 26.38 -38.30 13.96
N ILE A 64 25.61 -39.35 14.33
CA ILE A 64 24.19 -39.22 14.68
C ILE A 64 24.01 -38.42 15.97
N GLY A 65 24.81 -38.71 16.99
CA GLY A 65 24.75 -38.01 18.27
C GLY A 65 25.18 -36.55 18.16
N LEU A 66 26.25 -36.27 17.40
CA LEU A 66 26.72 -34.92 17.14
C LEU A 66 25.67 -34.10 16.36
N TYR A 67 25.02 -34.69 15.36
CA TYR A 67 23.93 -34.03 14.66
C TYR A 67 22.74 -33.75 15.61
N GLY A 68 22.40 -34.69 16.49
CA GLY A 68 21.36 -34.48 17.51
C GLY A 68 21.70 -33.32 18.46
N LEU A 69 22.96 -33.18 18.89
CA LEU A 69 23.42 -32.04 19.68
C LEU A 69 23.37 -30.73 18.90
N LEU A 70 23.77 -30.75 17.62
CA LEU A 70 23.66 -29.59 16.73
C LEU A 70 22.19 -29.15 16.62
N LEU A 71 21.27 -30.09 16.39
CA LEU A 71 19.84 -29.81 16.33
C LEU A 71 19.32 -29.19 17.62
N LEU A 72 19.66 -29.75 18.79
CA LEU A 72 19.27 -29.17 20.08
C LEU A 72 19.84 -27.76 20.28
N GLY A 73 21.09 -27.52 19.88
CA GLY A 73 21.71 -26.19 19.91
C GLY A 73 21.00 -25.20 18.99
N THR A 74 20.63 -25.61 17.78
CA THR A 74 19.82 -24.83 16.84
C THR A 74 18.46 -24.46 17.42
N LEU A 75 17.78 -25.41 18.06
CA LEU A 75 16.48 -25.18 18.70
C LEU A 75 16.61 -24.18 19.86
N ALA A 76 17.65 -24.31 20.70
CA ALA A 76 17.91 -23.37 21.78
C ALA A 76 18.23 -21.95 21.27
N TRP A 77 19.08 -21.84 20.23
CA TRP A 77 19.37 -20.56 19.57
C TRP A 77 18.12 -19.92 18.96
N THR A 78 17.28 -20.72 18.29
CA THR A 78 16.01 -20.25 17.71
C THR A 78 15.10 -19.67 18.78
N LEU A 79 14.91 -20.39 19.90
CA LEU A 79 14.07 -19.94 21.00
C LEU A 79 14.59 -18.63 21.62
N TYR A 80 15.90 -18.48 21.73
CA TYR A 80 16.54 -17.26 22.21
C TYR A 80 16.31 -16.07 21.26
N GLU A 81 16.44 -16.27 19.95
CA GLU A 81 16.31 -15.19 18.96
C GLU A 81 14.88 -14.70 18.80
N VAL A 82 13.93 -15.64 18.62
CA VAL A 82 12.60 -15.33 18.07
C VAL A 82 11.43 -15.91 18.88
N ARG A 83 11.71 -16.44 20.07
CA ARG A 83 10.70 -17.04 20.96
C ARG A 83 9.94 -18.15 20.23
N PHE A 84 8.61 -18.07 20.19
CA PHE A 84 7.72 -19.04 19.55
C PHE A 84 6.99 -18.48 18.32
N ASP A 85 7.56 -17.47 17.64
CA ASP A 85 6.97 -16.94 16.41
C ASP A 85 7.16 -17.94 15.28
N TRP A 86 6.08 -18.58 14.83
CA TRP A 86 6.12 -19.63 13.80
C TRP A 86 6.86 -19.19 12.54
N TRP A 87 6.56 -17.99 12.01
CA TRP A 87 7.11 -17.55 10.75
C TRP A 87 8.61 -17.34 10.85
N GLN A 88 9.06 -16.74 11.95
CA GLN A 88 10.49 -16.59 12.19
C GLN A 88 11.17 -17.93 12.51
N MET A 89 10.51 -18.83 13.23
CA MET A 89 11.09 -20.12 13.59
C MET A 89 11.27 -21.06 12.39
N ALA A 90 10.30 -21.09 11.47
CA ALA A 90 10.27 -22.05 10.37
C ALA A 90 11.62 -22.17 9.61
N PRO A 91 12.18 -21.11 9.01
CA PRO A 91 13.48 -21.19 8.32
C PRO A 91 14.69 -21.40 9.24
N ARG A 92 14.54 -21.32 10.56
CA ARG A 92 15.62 -21.61 11.53
C ARG A 92 15.67 -23.09 11.90
N ILE A 93 14.59 -23.85 11.70
CA ILE A 93 14.46 -25.23 12.19
C ILE A 93 14.11 -26.26 11.11
N ASP A 94 13.44 -25.86 10.03
CA ASP A 94 12.85 -26.74 9.01
C ASP A 94 13.85 -27.72 8.39
N LEU A 95 14.91 -27.23 7.75
CA LEU A 95 15.93 -28.04 7.07
C LEU A 95 16.67 -28.93 8.07
N TRP A 96 16.93 -28.44 9.27
CA TRP A 96 17.60 -29.18 10.33
C TRP A 96 16.74 -30.34 10.84
N CYS A 97 15.44 -30.13 10.98
CA CYS A 97 14.49 -31.18 11.33
C CYS A 97 14.32 -32.19 10.19
N ILE A 98 14.25 -31.75 8.93
CA ILE A 98 14.15 -32.64 7.75
C ILE A 98 15.38 -33.55 7.64
N LEU A 99 16.59 -32.99 7.76
CA LEU A 99 17.83 -33.74 7.76
C LEU A 99 17.94 -34.66 8.98
N GLY A 100 17.45 -34.21 10.14
CA GLY A 100 17.36 -35.02 11.35
C GLY A 100 16.43 -36.23 11.19
N LEU A 101 15.24 -36.02 10.61
CA LEU A 101 14.30 -37.09 10.30
C LEU A 101 14.92 -38.10 9.33
N TRP A 102 15.58 -37.62 8.28
CA TRP A 102 16.31 -38.49 7.34
C TRP A 102 17.36 -39.35 8.05
N LEU A 103 18.16 -38.78 8.95
CA LEU A 103 19.15 -39.51 9.75
C LEU A 103 18.54 -40.44 10.81
N PHE A 104 17.30 -40.19 11.23
CA PHE A 104 16.58 -41.01 12.20
C PHE A 104 15.98 -42.28 11.57
N LEU A 105 15.61 -42.22 10.27
CA LEU A 105 14.98 -43.33 9.57
C LEU A 105 15.82 -44.62 9.65
N PRO A 106 15.23 -45.78 10.02
CA PRO A 106 15.98 -47.01 10.28
C PRO A 106 16.90 -47.46 9.13
N PHE A 107 16.49 -47.23 7.88
CA PHE A 107 17.27 -47.64 6.71
C PHE A 107 18.49 -46.75 6.46
N VAL A 108 18.49 -45.49 6.93
CA VAL A 108 19.68 -44.62 6.94
C VAL A 108 20.50 -44.91 8.19
N ASN A 109 19.86 -44.78 9.35
CA ASN A 109 20.48 -44.84 10.66
C ASN A 109 21.27 -46.14 10.90
N ARG A 110 20.71 -47.33 10.58
CA ARG A 110 21.39 -48.62 10.80
C ARG A 110 22.68 -48.79 10.00
N HIS A 111 22.85 -48.00 8.94
CA HIS A 111 24.01 -48.07 8.05
C HIS A 111 25.08 -47.03 8.39
N VAL A 112 24.85 -46.21 9.42
CA VAL A 112 25.83 -45.28 9.99
C VAL A 112 26.56 -46.00 11.13
N GLY A 113 27.72 -46.61 10.81
CA GLY A 113 28.50 -47.43 11.72
C GLY A 113 28.57 -48.91 11.31
N ARG A 114 29.67 -49.60 11.64
CA ARG A 114 29.89 -51.01 11.25
C ARG A 114 28.99 -52.03 11.96
N ASN A 115 28.21 -51.65 12.97
CA ASN A 115 27.26 -52.51 13.72
C ASN A 115 26.14 -51.67 14.38
N GLY A 116 25.56 -50.69 13.66
CA GLY A 116 24.63 -49.73 14.26
C GLY A 116 23.30 -50.34 14.73
N LEU A 117 23.08 -50.37 16.05
CA LEU A 117 21.76 -50.62 16.63
C LEU A 117 20.92 -49.34 16.51
N TRP A 118 19.72 -49.43 15.93
CA TRP A 118 18.84 -48.27 15.79
C TRP A 118 18.48 -47.64 17.15
N ARG A 119 18.38 -48.44 18.20
CA ARG A 119 18.10 -48.01 19.58
C ARG A 119 19.39 -47.88 20.39
N ASP A 120 20.16 -46.83 20.16
CA ASP A 120 21.33 -46.47 20.95
C ASP A 120 21.27 -45.02 21.46
N GLY A 121 22.20 -44.63 22.33
CA GLY A 121 22.22 -43.28 22.91
C GLY A 121 22.33 -42.17 21.86
N ALA A 122 23.05 -42.41 20.75
CA ALA A 122 23.19 -41.45 19.65
C ALA A 122 21.84 -41.20 18.95
N THR A 123 21.08 -42.26 18.61
CA THR A 123 19.71 -42.11 18.10
C THR A 123 18.79 -41.49 19.16
N GLY A 124 19.00 -41.76 20.45
CA GLY A 124 18.25 -41.15 21.53
C GLY A 124 18.38 -39.62 21.57
N VAL A 125 19.59 -39.08 21.44
CA VAL A 125 19.82 -37.63 21.38
C VAL A 125 19.17 -37.01 20.13
N LEU A 126 19.30 -37.65 18.97
CA LEU A 126 18.62 -37.20 17.76
C LEU A 126 17.09 -37.23 17.90
N GLY A 127 16.55 -38.31 18.47
CA GLY A 127 15.12 -38.44 18.75
C GLY A 127 14.61 -37.36 19.70
N LEU A 128 15.38 -37.03 20.74
CA LEU A 128 15.06 -35.93 21.65
C LEU A 128 15.02 -34.58 20.90
N GLY A 129 16.00 -34.31 20.04
CA GLY A 129 16.02 -33.10 19.21
C GLY A 129 14.81 -33.01 18.27
N LEU A 130 14.42 -34.12 17.63
CA LEU A 130 13.25 -34.17 16.76
C LEU A 130 11.93 -33.98 17.53
N LEU A 131 11.80 -34.60 18.69
CA LEU A 131 10.63 -34.41 19.55
C LEU A 131 10.54 -32.97 20.08
N ALA A 132 11.67 -32.38 20.48
CA ALA A 132 11.74 -30.98 20.89
C ALA A 132 11.35 -30.05 19.73
N GLY A 133 11.89 -30.28 18.53
CA GLY A 133 11.55 -29.51 17.33
C GLY A 133 10.06 -29.61 16.98
N ALA A 134 9.48 -30.81 17.03
CA ALA A 134 8.06 -31.02 16.79
C ALA A 134 7.18 -30.35 17.86
N ALA A 135 7.56 -30.44 19.14
CA ALA A 135 6.86 -29.77 20.24
C ALA A 135 6.93 -28.24 20.11
N MET A 136 8.10 -27.70 19.76
CA MET A 136 8.30 -26.28 19.50
C MET A 136 7.45 -25.80 18.32
N ALA A 137 7.45 -26.52 17.20
CA ALA A 137 6.60 -26.22 16.05
C ALA A 137 5.11 -26.24 16.44
N GLY A 138 4.65 -27.32 17.10
CA GLY A 138 3.26 -27.43 17.54
C GLY A 138 2.83 -26.32 18.49
N TYR A 139 3.68 -25.93 19.45
CA TYR A 139 3.39 -24.83 20.36
C TYR A 139 3.42 -23.47 19.65
N SER A 140 4.37 -23.22 18.75
CA SER A 140 4.46 -21.95 18.00
C SER A 140 3.23 -21.66 17.14
N LEU A 141 2.57 -22.69 16.62
CA LEU A 141 1.31 -22.54 15.87
C LEU A 141 0.13 -22.06 16.73
N THR A 142 0.25 -22.12 18.06
CA THR A 142 -0.76 -21.61 19.01
C THR A 142 -0.48 -20.18 19.48
N GLN A 143 0.66 -19.61 19.10
CA GLN A 143 1.08 -18.29 19.53
C GLN A 143 0.85 -17.27 18.41
N ASP A 144 0.25 -16.13 18.74
CA ASP A 144 0.20 -14.98 17.84
C ASP A 144 0.77 -13.74 18.54
N TYR A 145 1.91 -13.26 18.07
CA TYR A 145 2.58 -12.07 18.60
C TYR A 145 2.24 -10.79 17.82
N HIS A 146 1.50 -10.92 16.73
CA HIS A 146 1.35 -9.85 15.74
C HIS A 146 -0.08 -9.31 15.65
N SER A 147 -1.02 -9.91 16.39
CA SER A 147 -2.42 -9.50 16.39
C SER A 147 -2.76 -8.75 17.68
N ILE A 148 -3.67 -7.80 17.58
CA ILE A 148 -4.32 -7.16 18.73
C ILE A 148 -5.73 -7.72 18.78
N ASP A 149 -6.02 -8.48 19.83
CA ASP A 149 -7.36 -8.99 20.08
C ASP A 149 -8.15 -7.99 20.90
N GLY A 150 -9.36 -7.69 20.44
CA GLY A 150 -10.30 -6.82 21.10
C GLY A 150 -11.61 -6.77 20.31
N GLU A 151 -12.62 -6.16 20.90
CA GLU A 151 -13.89 -5.94 20.24
C GLU A 151 -14.53 -4.63 20.67
N PHE A 152 -15.29 -4.02 19.77
CA PHE A 152 -16.18 -2.93 20.13
C PHE A 152 -17.37 -3.46 20.92
N SER A 153 -17.90 -2.66 21.84
CA SER A 153 -19.12 -3.04 22.59
C SER A 153 -20.35 -3.06 21.67
N ASP A 154 -21.35 -3.90 22.01
CA ASP A 154 -22.62 -3.93 21.28
C ASP A 154 -23.30 -2.55 21.26
N ALA A 155 -23.23 -1.81 22.36
CA ALA A 155 -23.77 -0.45 22.46
C ALA A 155 -23.10 0.51 21.47
N GLN A 156 -21.79 0.39 21.25
CA GLN A 156 -21.09 1.17 20.24
C GLN A 156 -21.44 0.73 18.81
N MET A 157 -21.60 -0.58 18.59
CA MET A 157 -22.01 -1.11 17.29
C MET A 157 -23.45 -0.78 16.91
N GLN A 158 -24.29 -0.38 17.87
CA GLN A 158 -25.60 0.23 17.58
C GLN A 158 -25.50 1.67 17.06
N GLY A 159 -24.36 2.35 17.31
CA GLY A 159 -24.12 3.74 16.88
C GLY A 159 -24.85 4.80 17.72
N GLY A 160 -24.48 6.06 17.55
CA GLY A 160 -25.24 7.21 18.06
C GLY A 160 -26.43 7.58 17.17
N ALA A 161 -27.33 8.44 17.66
CA ALA A 161 -28.37 9.04 16.81
C ALA A 161 -27.70 9.78 15.63
N ALA A 162 -28.08 9.45 14.40
CA ALA A 162 -27.49 9.92 13.14
C ALA A 162 -27.64 11.44 12.90
N GLY A 163 -27.04 12.27 13.75
CA GLY A 163 -27.07 13.72 13.62
C GLY A 163 -26.11 14.18 12.51
N GLY A 164 -26.67 14.59 11.37
CA GLY A 164 -25.95 15.09 10.19
C GLY A 164 -25.80 14.07 9.04
N LEU A 165 -25.85 12.77 9.35
CA LEU A 165 -25.68 11.66 8.40
C LEU A 165 -27.00 11.02 7.97
N ALA A 166 -28.10 11.32 8.66
CA ALA A 166 -29.46 10.87 8.33
C ALA A 166 -29.96 11.33 6.94
N GLN A 167 -29.16 12.10 6.19
CA GLN A 167 -29.46 12.57 4.84
C GLN A 167 -28.64 11.87 3.74
N ARG A 168 -27.71 10.95 4.06
CA ARG A 168 -26.96 10.23 3.03
C ARG A 168 -27.80 9.08 2.46
N SER A 169 -28.03 9.12 1.15
CA SER A 169 -28.70 8.05 0.44
C SER A 169 -27.86 6.77 0.48
N PRO A 170 -28.40 5.63 0.94
CA PRO A 170 -27.71 4.34 0.86
C PRO A 170 -27.58 3.87 -0.60
N SER A 171 -28.31 4.53 -1.51
CA SER A 171 -28.29 4.26 -2.93
C SER A 171 -27.15 4.98 -3.64
N GLU A 172 -26.57 6.07 -3.13
CA GLU A 172 -25.62 6.88 -3.92
C GLU A 172 -24.15 6.71 -3.49
N TRP A 173 -23.21 6.88 -4.42
CA TRP A 173 -21.77 7.00 -4.17
C TRP A 173 -21.16 8.04 -5.13
N PRO A 174 -21.43 9.35 -4.92
CA PRO A 174 -21.16 10.39 -5.92
C PRO A 174 -19.72 10.91 -5.93
N ALA A 175 -18.87 10.47 -5.00
CA ALA A 175 -17.47 10.87 -4.92
C ALA A 175 -16.58 9.67 -4.62
N TYR A 176 -15.28 9.76 -4.91
CA TYR A 176 -14.32 8.68 -4.65
C TYR A 176 -14.44 8.12 -3.22
N GLY A 177 -14.36 8.99 -2.21
CA GLY A 177 -14.50 8.61 -0.80
C GLY A 177 -15.95 8.40 -0.35
N GLY A 178 -16.89 8.18 -1.27
CA GLY A 178 -18.32 7.97 -1.03
C GLY A 178 -19.12 9.23 -0.73
N SER A 179 -18.48 10.26 -0.17
CA SER A 179 -19.12 11.52 0.18
C SER A 179 -18.14 12.69 0.10
N LYS A 180 -18.64 13.92 0.28
CA LYS A 180 -17.79 15.13 0.41
C LYS A 180 -16.88 15.09 1.65
N GLN A 181 -17.18 14.23 2.63
CA GLN A 181 -16.35 14.05 3.83
C GLN A 181 -15.20 13.06 3.60
N SER A 182 -15.19 12.33 2.48
CA SER A 182 -14.12 11.39 2.15
C SER A 182 -13.92 10.30 3.20
N ASP A 183 -15.01 9.81 3.80
CA ASP A 183 -15.03 8.87 4.91
C ASP A 183 -15.22 7.40 4.50
N ARG A 184 -15.54 7.13 3.22
CA ARG A 184 -15.73 5.79 2.68
C ARG A 184 -16.81 5.01 3.45
N TYR A 185 -17.82 5.74 3.93
CA TYR A 185 -18.95 5.21 4.68
C TYR A 185 -20.22 5.17 3.83
N SER A 186 -20.87 4.02 3.81
CA SER A 186 -22.23 3.86 3.28
C SER A 186 -23.25 3.72 4.40
N SER A 187 -24.38 4.39 4.26
CA SER A 187 -25.56 4.20 5.13
C SER A 187 -26.31 2.90 4.84
N ALA A 188 -25.88 2.10 3.85
CA ALA A 188 -26.49 0.81 3.55
C ALA A 188 -26.24 -0.23 4.65
N ASP A 189 -27.29 -0.98 5.01
CA ASP A 189 -27.30 -1.92 6.14
C ASP A 189 -27.88 -3.31 5.81
N LEU A 190 -28.13 -3.59 4.53
CA LEU A 190 -28.68 -4.89 4.10
C LEU A 190 -27.68 -6.03 4.25
N ILE A 191 -26.38 -5.76 4.05
CA ILE A 191 -25.29 -6.70 4.31
C ILE A 191 -24.76 -6.51 5.72
N THR A 192 -24.86 -7.58 6.52
CA THR A 192 -24.57 -7.62 7.96
C THR A 192 -23.60 -8.76 8.27
N PRO A 193 -22.97 -8.79 9.46
CA PRO A 193 -22.14 -9.92 9.88
C PRO A 193 -22.84 -11.28 9.79
N GLU A 194 -24.15 -11.32 9.97
CA GLU A 194 -24.97 -12.55 9.96
C GLU A 194 -25.20 -13.10 8.55
N ASN A 195 -25.14 -12.24 7.51
CA ASN A 195 -25.50 -12.63 6.14
C ASN A 195 -24.38 -12.44 5.12
N ALA A 196 -23.30 -11.72 5.42
CA ALA A 196 -22.19 -11.43 4.50
C ALA A 196 -21.56 -12.71 3.89
N GLY A 197 -21.56 -13.82 4.64
CA GLY A 197 -21.10 -15.12 4.17
C GLY A 197 -21.89 -15.71 2.97
N LYS A 198 -23.02 -15.10 2.59
CA LYS A 198 -23.90 -15.56 1.51
C LYS A 198 -23.73 -14.78 0.20
N LEU A 199 -22.84 -13.79 0.15
CA LEU A 199 -22.63 -12.97 -1.05
C LEU A 199 -22.24 -13.85 -2.26
N GLU A 200 -22.90 -13.59 -3.39
CA GLU A 200 -22.64 -14.22 -4.68
C GLU A 200 -22.37 -13.17 -5.75
N LYS A 201 -21.65 -13.56 -6.81
CA LYS A 201 -21.37 -12.66 -7.95
C LYS A 201 -22.70 -12.35 -8.64
N ALA A 202 -23.04 -11.07 -8.73
CA ALA A 202 -24.25 -10.59 -9.38
C ALA A 202 -24.02 -10.36 -10.88
N TRP A 203 -22.96 -9.63 -11.23
CA TRP A 203 -22.56 -9.37 -12.61
C TRP A 203 -21.06 -9.09 -12.70
N GLU A 204 -20.53 -9.13 -13.93
CA GLU A 204 -19.14 -8.83 -14.25
C GLU A 204 -19.07 -8.14 -15.62
N PHE A 205 -18.29 -7.07 -15.69
CA PHE A 205 -18.06 -6.27 -16.88
C PHE A 205 -16.56 -6.22 -17.20
N HIS A 206 -16.19 -6.36 -18.46
CA HIS A 206 -14.81 -6.23 -18.93
C HIS A 206 -14.65 -4.90 -19.66
N THR A 207 -13.78 -4.03 -19.17
CA THR A 207 -13.54 -2.71 -19.78
C THR A 207 -12.94 -2.80 -21.18
N GLY A 208 -12.24 -3.92 -21.47
CA GLY A 208 -11.48 -4.12 -22.70
C GLY A 208 -10.17 -3.35 -22.73
N ASP A 209 -9.86 -2.58 -21.67
CA ASP A 209 -8.66 -1.77 -21.59
C ASP A 209 -7.53 -2.55 -20.91
N LEU A 210 -6.53 -2.94 -21.71
CA LEU A 210 -5.38 -3.75 -21.32
C LEU A 210 -4.09 -3.14 -21.88
N PRO A 211 -2.91 -3.45 -21.31
CA PRO A 211 -1.64 -2.96 -21.81
C PRO A 211 -1.43 -3.26 -23.29
N GLY A 212 -1.09 -2.22 -24.05
CA GLY A 212 -0.73 -2.24 -25.45
C GLY A 212 0.75 -1.92 -25.69
N GLU A 213 1.11 -1.82 -26.97
CA GLU A 213 2.46 -1.41 -27.39
C GLU A 213 2.71 0.06 -26.99
N GLY A 214 3.88 0.32 -26.42
CA GLY A 214 4.29 1.66 -25.97
C GLY A 214 3.79 2.07 -24.58
N ASP A 215 3.00 1.25 -23.91
CA ASP A 215 2.54 1.56 -22.55
C ASP A 215 3.63 1.35 -21.50
N PRO A 216 3.61 2.15 -20.41
CA PRO A 216 4.52 1.93 -19.31
C PRO A 216 4.26 0.60 -18.61
N HIS A 217 5.31 0.05 -18.00
CA HIS A 217 5.17 -1.10 -17.11
C HIS A 217 4.17 -0.82 -15.98
N GLU A 218 4.13 0.41 -15.48
CA GLU A 218 3.18 0.85 -14.46
C GLU A 218 1.84 1.31 -15.07
N LEU A 219 1.07 0.32 -15.53
CA LEU A 219 -0.33 0.49 -15.92
C LEU A 219 -1.24 -0.03 -14.80
N THR A 220 -2.12 0.83 -14.28
CA THR A 220 -2.92 0.52 -13.09
C THR A 220 -4.37 1.02 -13.23
N ASN A 221 -5.33 0.09 -13.28
CA ASN A 221 -6.75 0.45 -13.17
C ASN A 221 -7.20 0.36 -11.72
N GLN A 222 -7.21 1.51 -11.06
CA GLN A 222 -7.44 1.69 -9.63
C GLN A 222 -8.82 2.31 -9.35
N VAL A 223 -9.72 2.29 -10.33
CA VAL A 223 -10.98 3.03 -10.27
C VAL A 223 -11.88 2.56 -9.14
N THR A 224 -12.36 3.51 -8.35
CA THR A 224 -13.56 3.34 -7.53
C THR A 224 -14.75 3.89 -8.30
N PRO A 225 -15.73 3.05 -8.71
CA PRO A 225 -16.88 3.52 -9.46
C PRO A 225 -17.68 4.59 -8.71
N LEU A 226 -18.19 5.57 -9.43
CA LEU A 226 -19.24 6.45 -8.91
C LEU A 226 -20.59 5.81 -9.17
N LYS A 227 -21.52 5.89 -8.21
CA LYS A 227 -22.93 5.50 -8.41
C LYS A 227 -23.81 6.73 -8.28
N VAL A 228 -24.44 7.09 -9.40
CA VAL A 228 -25.46 8.15 -9.44
C VAL A 228 -26.72 7.64 -10.14
N GLY A 229 -27.87 7.71 -9.45
CA GLY A 229 -29.13 7.20 -10.01
C GLY A 229 -29.03 5.72 -10.36
N ASN A 230 -29.35 5.30 -11.59
CA ASN A 230 -29.23 3.90 -12.01
C ASN A 230 -27.94 3.60 -12.79
N THR A 231 -26.89 4.41 -12.62
CA THR A 231 -25.67 4.34 -13.44
C THR A 231 -24.43 4.27 -12.57
N LEU A 232 -23.50 3.40 -12.98
CA LEU A 232 -22.13 3.38 -12.50
C LEU A 232 -21.22 4.05 -13.52
N PHE A 233 -20.36 4.94 -13.08
CA PHE A 233 -19.36 5.58 -13.93
C PHE A 233 -17.96 5.12 -13.54
N ILE A 234 -17.19 4.68 -14.53
CA ILE A 234 -15.81 4.23 -14.37
C ILE A 234 -14.91 4.88 -15.41
N CYS A 235 -13.61 4.82 -15.16
CA CYS A 235 -12.55 5.20 -16.07
C CYS A 235 -11.52 4.07 -16.18
N THR A 236 -10.64 4.15 -17.18
CA THR A 236 -9.60 3.15 -17.43
C THR A 236 -8.20 3.79 -17.53
N PRO A 237 -7.10 2.99 -17.53
CA PRO A 237 -5.75 3.51 -17.66
C PRO A 237 -5.49 4.38 -18.91
N HIS A 238 -6.17 4.10 -20.03
CA HIS A 238 -6.12 4.97 -21.21
C HIS A 238 -7.09 6.17 -21.15
N SER A 239 -7.60 6.49 -19.96
CA SER A 239 -8.56 7.58 -19.70
C SER A 239 -9.91 7.41 -20.40
N VAL A 240 -10.31 6.19 -20.77
CA VAL A 240 -11.64 5.94 -21.36
C VAL A 240 -12.70 6.01 -20.25
N ALA A 241 -13.72 6.85 -20.42
CA ALA A 241 -14.88 6.90 -19.52
C ALA A 241 -15.98 5.94 -19.99
N ILE A 242 -16.58 5.21 -19.06
CA ILE A 242 -17.61 4.20 -19.36
C ILE A 242 -18.74 4.34 -18.34
N ALA A 243 -19.98 4.33 -18.82
CA ALA A 243 -21.17 4.21 -17.99
C ALA A 243 -21.75 2.81 -18.08
N LEU A 244 -22.09 2.23 -16.94
CA LEU A 244 -22.72 0.92 -16.81
C LEU A 244 -24.09 1.04 -16.15
N ASP A 245 -25.04 0.20 -16.52
CA ASP A 245 -26.23 -0.04 -15.70
C ASP A 245 -25.81 -0.62 -14.35
N ALA A 246 -26.30 -0.04 -13.26
CA ALA A 246 -25.91 -0.46 -11.92
C ALA A 246 -26.33 -1.91 -11.63
N ASP A 247 -27.53 -2.32 -12.04
CA ASP A 247 -28.07 -3.63 -11.68
C ASP A 247 -27.53 -4.77 -12.54
N THR A 248 -27.20 -4.51 -13.81
CA THR A 248 -26.81 -5.55 -14.78
C THR A 248 -25.34 -5.50 -15.19
N GLY A 249 -24.65 -4.37 -14.98
CA GLY A 249 -23.29 -4.14 -15.48
C GLY A 249 -23.21 -3.94 -17.00
N GLU A 250 -24.35 -3.81 -17.70
CA GLU A 250 -24.38 -3.57 -19.15
C GLU A 250 -23.88 -2.16 -19.47
N GLU A 251 -23.02 -2.04 -20.49
CA GLU A 251 -22.51 -0.76 -20.97
C GLU A 251 -23.65 0.10 -21.55
N ARG A 252 -23.75 1.34 -21.09
CA ARG A 252 -24.70 2.34 -21.57
C ARG A 252 -24.08 3.24 -22.63
N TRP A 253 -22.90 3.76 -22.33
CA TRP A 253 -22.10 4.57 -23.23
C TRP A 253 -20.62 4.46 -22.88
N ARG A 254 -19.78 4.82 -23.85
CA ARG A 254 -18.33 4.87 -23.73
C ARG A 254 -17.81 6.11 -24.45
N PHE A 255 -16.86 6.78 -23.81
CA PHE A 255 -16.15 7.92 -24.36
C PHE A 255 -14.64 7.67 -24.30
N ASP A 256 -14.01 7.62 -25.47
CA ASP A 256 -12.56 7.51 -25.60
C ASP A 256 -11.99 8.90 -25.96
N PRO A 257 -11.23 9.55 -25.05
CA PRO A 257 -10.66 10.87 -25.32
C PRO A 257 -9.54 10.85 -26.36
N SER A 258 -9.06 9.66 -26.78
CA SER A 258 -7.90 9.50 -27.68
C SER A 258 -6.69 10.28 -27.19
N ILE A 259 -6.27 10.01 -25.94
CA ILE A 259 -5.18 10.74 -25.27
C ILE A 259 -3.93 10.85 -26.15
N ASN A 260 -3.22 11.97 -26.06
CA ASN A 260 -1.97 12.18 -26.78
C ASN A 260 -0.89 11.22 -26.27
N ARG A 261 -0.40 10.30 -27.11
CA ARG A 261 0.64 9.33 -26.77
C ARG A 261 2.03 9.66 -27.31
N ASP A 262 2.21 10.86 -27.87
CA ASP A 262 3.47 11.31 -28.51
C ASP A 262 4.53 11.82 -27.50
N ALA A 263 4.43 11.42 -26.23
CA ALA A 263 5.44 11.71 -25.22
C ALA A 263 6.68 10.82 -25.42
N GLU A 264 7.86 11.30 -25.01
CA GLU A 264 9.08 10.46 -24.98
C GLU A 264 8.91 9.24 -24.06
N TYR A 265 8.24 9.45 -22.92
CA TYR A 265 7.82 8.39 -22.02
C TYR A 265 6.62 8.83 -21.18
N TYR A 266 5.87 7.85 -20.67
CA TYR A 266 4.91 8.00 -19.58
C TYR A 266 5.45 7.23 -18.38
N GLN A 267 5.51 7.83 -17.19
CA GLN A 267 5.92 7.05 -15.99
C GLN A 267 4.81 6.07 -15.59
N HIS A 268 3.55 6.53 -15.65
CA HIS A 268 2.38 5.78 -15.23
C HIS A 268 1.21 6.01 -16.19
N MET A 269 0.37 5.00 -16.35
CA MET A 269 -0.99 5.15 -16.88
C MET A 269 -1.97 4.62 -15.84
N THR A 270 -2.64 5.55 -15.16
CA THR A 270 -3.48 5.24 -14.00
C THR A 270 -4.83 5.91 -14.13
N CYS A 271 -5.89 5.23 -13.69
CA CYS A 271 -7.11 5.93 -13.30
C CYS A 271 -7.61 5.47 -11.93
N ARG A 272 -7.84 6.43 -11.02
CA ARG A 272 -8.40 6.19 -9.68
C ARG A 272 -9.88 6.53 -9.56
N GLY A 273 -10.43 7.33 -10.48
CA GLY A 273 -11.82 7.77 -10.39
C GLY A 273 -12.16 8.89 -11.34
N LEU A 274 -13.46 9.15 -11.41
CA LEU A 274 -14.08 10.34 -11.99
C LEU A 274 -14.58 11.23 -10.84
N ALA A 275 -15.02 12.45 -11.16
CA ALA A 275 -15.80 13.28 -10.24
C ALA A 275 -17.14 13.67 -10.84
N TYR A 276 -18.16 13.85 -10.00
CA TYR A 276 -19.52 14.19 -10.41
C TYR A 276 -19.94 15.56 -9.89
N HIS A 277 -20.69 16.30 -10.71
CA HIS A 277 -21.39 17.52 -10.34
C HIS A 277 -22.86 17.45 -10.70
N ASP A 278 -23.70 17.97 -9.81
CA ASP A 278 -25.11 18.21 -10.05
C ASP A 278 -25.44 19.69 -9.94
N GLY A 279 -25.65 20.35 -11.09
CA GLY A 279 -26.04 21.75 -11.16
C GLY A 279 -27.45 22.03 -10.61
N THR A 280 -28.33 21.02 -10.58
CA THR A 280 -29.71 21.17 -10.11
C THR A 280 -29.79 21.25 -8.57
N ALA A 281 -28.88 20.56 -7.87
CA ALA A 281 -28.82 20.57 -6.41
C ALA A 281 -28.45 21.95 -5.82
N ALA A 282 -27.70 22.77 -6.57
CA ALA A 282 -27.38 24.15 -6.16
C ALA A 282 -28.58 25.09 -6.31
N ALA A 283 -29.47 24.85 -7.29
CA ALA A 283 -30.65 25.66 -7.56
C ALA A 283 -31.78 25.46 -6.54
N ALA A 284 -31.88 24.28 -5.90
CA ALA A 284 -32.89 23.97 -4.89
C ALA A 284 -32.78 24.79 -3.58
N THR A 285 -31.69 25.55 -3.40
CA THR A 285 -31.53 26.50 -2.27
C THR A 285 -32.03 27.92 -2.59
N ALA A 286 -32.39 28.20 -3.84
CA ALA A 286 -33.08 29.42 -4.24
C ALA A 286 -34.59 29.15 -4.30
N ASP A 287 -35.40 30.01 -3.66
CA ASP A 287 -36.88 29.91 -3.56
C ASP A 287 -37.59 29.94 -4.93
N VAL A 288 -37.46 28.88 -5.73
CA VAL A 288 -38.21 28.67 -6.96
C VAL A 288 -38.88 27.32 -6.85
N ALA A 289 -40.22 27.34 -6.74
CA ALA A 289 -41.04 26.15 -6.77
C ALA A 289 -40.79 25.37 -8.08
N GLU A 290 -40.06 24.26 -8.00
CA GLU A 290 -39.82 23.38 -9.14
C GLU A 290 -41.12 22.73 -9.61
N GLN A 291 -41.33 22.75 -10.93
CA GLN A 291 -42.28 21.86 -11.60
C GLN A 291 -41.65 20.46 -11.69
N PRO A 292 -42.22 19.44 -11.04
CA PRO A 292 -41.63 18.10 -11.05
C PRO A 292 -41.97 17.41 -12.37
N ASN A 293 -41.10 17.53 -13.39
CA ASN A 293 -40.98 16.61 -14.56
C ASN A 293 -40.20 17.18 -15.79
N GLN A 294 -39.41 18.25 -15.69
CA GLN A 294 -38.52 18.60 -16.82
C GLN A 294 -37.22 17.77 -16.75
N PRO A 295 -36.79 17.10 -17.83
CA PRO A 295 -35.47 16.49 -17.89
C PRO A 295 -34.41 17.55 -17.60
N ALA A 296 -33.35 17.19 -16.87
CA ALA A 296 -32.21 18.09 -16.70
C ALA A 296 -31.69 18.51 -18.08
N ALA A 297 -31.35 19.79 -18.23
CA ALA A 297 -30.70 20.24 -19.46
C ALA A 297 -29.38 19.48 -19.64
N ARG A 298 -28.98 19.25 -20.90
CA ARG A 298 -27.69 18.65 -21.22
C ARG A 298 -26.59 19.44 -20.51
N CYS A 299 -25.63 18.73 -19.92
CA CYS A 299 -24.53 19.25 -19.12
C CYS A 299 -24.91 19.96 -17.83
N GLU A 300 -26.17 19.88 -17.38
CA GLU A 300 -26.49 20.34 -16.02
C GLU A 300 -25.95 19.36 -14.97
N LYS A 301 -25.86 18.07 -15.31
CA LYS A 301 -25.15 17.05 -14.54
C LYS A 301 -23.92 16.62 -15.33
N ARG A 302 -22.74 16.74 -14.71
CA ARG A 302 -21.46 16.55 -15.39
C ARG A 302 -20.60 15.50 -14.70
N LEU A 303 -19.82 14.79 -15.50
CA LEU A 303 -18.67 14.01 -15.07
C LEU A 303 -17.39 14.74 -15.45
N PHE A 304 -16.43 14.77 -14.54
CA PHE A 304 -15.09 15.28 -14.80
C PHE A 304 -14.12 14.11 -14.93
N LEU A 305 -13.48 14.04 -16.09
CA LEU A 305 -12.49 13.04 -16.46
C LEU A 305 -11.11 13.71 -16.56
N PRO A 306 -10.23 13.53 -15.57
CA PRO A 306 -8.82 13.83 -15.75
C PRO A 306 -8.19 12.79 -16.70
N THR A 307 -7.40 13.26 -17.67
CA THR A 307 -6.74 12.39 -18.65
C THR A 307 -5.23 12.35 -18.43
N ASN A 308 -4.61 11.19 -18.73
CA ASN A 308 -3.17 10.99 -18.51
C ASN A 308 -2.27 11.89 -19.36
N ASP A 309 -2.77 12.49 -20.44
CA ASP A 309 -2.05 13.49 -21.25
C ASP A 309 -2.19 14.94 -20.74
N GLY A 310 -2.68 15.11 -19.51
CA GLY A 310 -2.71 16.40 -18.83
C GLY A 310 -3.87 17.29 -19.27
N THR A 311 -5.07 16.73 -19.43
CA THR A 311 -6.30 17.51 -19.66
C THR A 311 -7.38 17.15 -18.64
N LEU A 312 -8.38 18.01 -18.52
CA LEU A 312 -9.59 17.77 -17.73
C LEU A 312 -10.79 17.94 -18.66
N MET A 313 -11.56 16.87 -18.85
CA MET A 313 -12.74 16.89 -19.71
C MET A 313 -14.02 16.88 -18.87
N ALA A 314 -15.03 17.63 -19.31
CA ALA A 314 -16.38 17.57 -18.77
C ALA A 314 -17.31 16.83 -19.73
N LEU A 315 -17.99 15.79 -19.25
CA LEU A 315 -18.88 14.94 -20.02
C LEU A 315 -20.30 15.01 -19.45
N ASP A 316 -21.31 14.93 -20.30
CA ASP A 316 -22.69 14.76 -19.87
C ASP A 316 -22.90 13.34 -19.31
N VAL A 317 -23.62 13.22 -18.20
CA VAL A 317 -23.84 11.93 -17.52
C VAL A 317 -24.72 10.96 -18.30
N GLU A 318 -25.62 11.45 -19.16
CA GLU A 318 -26.61 10.65 -19.86
C GLU A 318 -26.05 10.03 -21.15
N ASP A 319 -25.24 10.78 -21.91
CA ASP A 319 -24.73 10.36 -23.22
C ASP A 319 -23.19 10.27 -23.32
N GLY A 320 -22.46 10.71 -22.30
CA GLY A 320 -21.00 10.69 -22.26
C GLY A 320 -20.31 11.66 -23.22
N GLN A 321 -21.07 12.51 -23.92
CA GLN A 321 -20.50 13.47 -24.87
C GLN A 321 -19.94 14.70 -24.14
N PRO A 322 -18.87 15.32 -24.68
CA PRO A 322 -18.30 16.52 -24.09
C PRO A 322 -19.31 17.66 -23.91
N CYS A 323 -19.18 18.35 -22.79
CA CYS A 323 -19.92 19.56 -22.46
C CYS A 323 -19.24 20.76 -23.10
N GLU A 324 -19.70 21.15 -24.29
CA GLU A 324 -19.08 22.21 -25.11
C GLU A 324 -18.97 23.57 -24.41
N ASP A 325 -19.73 23.80 -23.34
CA ASP A 325 -19.69 25.01 -22.52
C ASP A 325 -18.55 25.03 -21.48
N PHE A 326 -17.79 23.95 -21.35
CA PHE A 326 -16.67 23.82 -20.42
C PHE A 326 -15.32 23.92 -21.14
N GLY A 327 -14.50 24.91 -20.78
CA GLY A 327 -13.17 25.12 -21.36
C GLY A 327 -13.23 25.34 -22.87
N ASP A 328 -12.34 24.68 -23.60
CA ASP A 328 -12.35 24.61 -25.06
C ASP A 328 -13.09 23.34 -25.51
N ALA A 329 -14.35 23.50 -25.93
CA ALA A 329 -15.21 22.42 -26.43
C ALA A 329 -15.29 21.17 -25.50
N GLY A 330 -15.37 21.40 -24.19
CA GLY A 330 -15.45 20.35 -23.16
C GLY A 330 -14.13 20.00 -22.50
N THR A 331 -13.03 20.69 -22.83
CA THR A 331 -11.69 20.35 -22.36
C THR A 331 -10.96 21.55 -21.75
N VAL A 332 -10.30 21.34 -20.63
CA VAL A 332 -9.32 22.27 -20.03
C VAL A 332 -7.93 21.65 -20.14
N ASP A 333 -6.97 22.38 -20.72
CA ASP A 333 -5.57 21.96 -20.76
C ASP A 333 -4.89 22.24 -19.42
N LEU A 334 -4.55 21.18 -18.68
CA LEU A 334 -3.87 21.28 -17.40
C LEU A 334 -2.36 21.53 -17.56
N LYS A 335 -1.82 21.43 -18.78
CA LYS A 335 -0.40 21.73 -19.05
C LYS A 335 -0.15 23.22 -19.24
N ALA A 336 -1.19 24.03 -19.42
CA ALA A 336 -1.06 25.47 -19.60
C ALA A 336 -0.22 26.12 -18.50
N GLY A 337 0.81 26.89 -18.88
CA GLY A 337 1.72 27.57 -17.95
C GLY A 337 2.77 26.68 -17.28
N LEU A 338 2.85 25.37 -17.58
CA LEU A 338 3.89 24.48 -17.01
C LEU A 338 5.26 24.56 -17.73
N GLY A 339 5.32 25.30 -18.84
CA GLY A 339 6.49 25.36 -19.73
C GLY A 339 6.61 24.13 -20.63
N GLU A 340 7.77 23.98 -21.28
CA GLU A 340 8.05 22.84 -22.16
C GLU A 340 8.25 21.54 -21.36
N GLY A 341 7.98 20.39 -22.01
CA GLY A 341 8.22 19.05 -21.44
C GLY A 341 7.17 18.56 -20.44
N ALA A 342 5.96 19.13 -20.42
CA ALA A 342 4.90 18.70 -19.50
C ALA A 342 4.19 17.40 -19.91
N LEU A 343 4.08 17.12 -21.21
CA LEU A 343 3.43 15.91 -21.72
C LEU A 343 4.23 14.66 -21.30
N GLY A 344 3.57 13.65 -20.72
CA GLY A 344 4.21 12.44 -20.20
C GLY A 344 4.82 12.58 -18.79
N VAL A 345 4.99 13.81 -18.31
CA VAL A 345 5.61 14.11 -17.00
C VAL A 345 4.60 14.61 -15.97
N PHE A 346 3.65 15.47 -16.37
CA PHE A 346 2.51 15.88 -15.54
C PHE A 346 1.32 14.96 -15.81
N LEU A 347 0.93 14.15 -14.82
CA LEU A 347 -0.03 13.05 -14.96
C LEU A 347 -1.18 13.19 -13.94
N PRO A 348 -2.38 13.65 -14.35
CA PRO A 348 -3.61 13.66 -13.55
C PRO A 348 -4.15 12.26 -13.20
N THR A 349 -3.46 11.54 -12.32
CA THR A 349 -3.79 10.13 -11.98
C THR A 349 -5.01 9.97 -11.05
N SER A 350 -5.47 11.05 -10.42
CA SER A 350 -6.55 11.06 -9.42
C SER A 350 -7.71 11.99 -9.82
N PRO A 351 -8.96 11.67 -9.46
CA PRO A 351 -10.10 12.54 -9.72
C PRO A 351 -9.96 13.90 -9.01
N PRO A 352 -10.52 14.98 -9.58
CA PRO A 352 -10.58 16.27 -8.90
C PRO A 352 -11.54 16.21 -7.70
N VAL A 353 -11.41 17.17 -6.79
CA VAL A 353 -12.50 17.47 -5.85
C VAL A 353 -13.46 18.46 -6.50
N VAL A 354 -14.75 18.18 -6.41
CA VAL A 354 -15.81 18.99 -7.01
C VAL A 354 -16.70 19.55 -5.91
N THR A 355 -16.92 20.85 -5.96
CA THR A 355 -17.80 21.61 -5.05
C THR A 355 -19.03 22.10 -5.81
N SER A 356 -19.89 22.87 -5.15
CA SER A 356 -21.02 23.52 -5.84
C SER A 356 -20.60 24.45 -6.98
N LYS A 357 -19.38 25.03 -6.93
CA LYS A 357 -18.92 26.08 -7.85
C LYS A 357 -17.59 25.78 -8.55
N LEU A 358 -16.75 24.94 -7.96
CA LEU A 358 -15.38 24.72 -8.41
C LEU A 358 -15.08 23.24 -8.63
N VAL A 359 -14.28 22.97 -9.66
CA VAL A 359 -13.54 21.72 -9.84
C VAL A 359 -12.05 22.01 -9.58
N ILE A 360 -11.45 21.29 -8.64
CA ILE A 360 -10.08 21.54 -8.17
C ILE A 360 -9.22 20.33 -8.47
N GLN A 361 -8.17 20.53 -9.27
CA GLN A 361 -7.34 19.47 -9.83
C GLN A 361 -5.86 19.73 -9.53
N GLY A 362 -5.19 18.69 -9.05
CA GLY A 362 -3.74 18.57 -9.01
C GLY A 362 -3.23 17.60 -10.07
N GLY A 363 -2.01 17.10 -9.92
CA GLY A 363 -1.46 16.07 -10.80
C GLY A 363 -0.20 15.47 -10.19
N SER A 364 0.16 14.28 -10.65
CA SER A 364 1.48 13.73 -10.39
C SER A 364 2.53 14.41 -11.26
N ILE A 365 3.75 14.53 -10.74
CA ILE A 365 4.95 14.86 -11.50
C ILE A 365 5.85 13.64 -11.42
N THR A 366 6.54 13.30 -12.51
CA THR A 366 7.44 12.15 -12.50
C THR A 366 8.45 12.17 -11.35
N ASP A 367 8.28 11.22 -10.44
CA ASP A 367 9.19 11.02 -9.31
C ASP A 367 10.58 10.70 -9.83
N ASN A 368 11.60 11.37 -9.29
CA ASN A 368 13.00 11.08 -9.57
C ASN A 368 13.39 11.13 -11.07
N GLY A 369 12.62 11.86 -11.88
CA GLY A 369 12.88 12.05 -13.31
C GLY A 369 13.98 13.08 -13.58
N SER A 370 13.82 14.30 -13.06
CA SER A 370 14.69 15.44 -13.33
C SER A 370 14.62 16.48 -12.20
N VAL A 371 15.74 17.17 -11.95
CA VAL A 371 15.79 18.37 -11.08
C VAL A 371 15.07 19.55 -11.72
N ASP A 372 14.87 19.51 -13.02
CA ASP A 372 14.14 20.49 -13.81
C ASP A 372 12.89 19.84 -14.42
N SER A 373 11.79 19.86 -13.66
CA SER A 373 10.52 19.23 -14.00
C SER A 373 9.39 20.29 -14.01
N PRO A 374 8.26 20.03 -14.70
CA PRO A 374 7.06 20.85 -14.57
C PRO A 374 6.66 21.09 -13.11
N GLY A 375 6.07 22.25 -12.82
CA GLY A 375 5.60 22.60 -11.48
C GLY A 375 4.36 21.80 -11.07
N GLY A 376 4.27 21.45 -9.78
CA GLY A 376 3.16 20.72 -9.17
C GLY A 376 1.97 21.60 -8.79
N VAL A 377 1.60 22.59 -9.60
CA VAL A 377 0.54 23.57 -9.30
C VAL A 377 -0.86 22.92 -9.18
N ILE A 378 -1.64 23.39 -8.20
CA ILE A 378 -3.06 23.01 -8.01
C ILE A 378 -3.92 24.13 -8.58
N ARG A 379 -4.98 23.79 -9.32
CA ARG A 379 -5.85 24.79 -9.95
C ARG A 379 -7.32 24.52 -9.69
N ALA A 380 -8.08 25.61 -9.51
CA ALA A 380 -9.52 25.57 -9.39
C ALA A 380 -10.16 26.27 -10.58
N TYR A 381 -11.08 25.56 -11.23
CA TYR A 381 -11.85 26.06 -12.36
C TYR A 381 -13.31 26.19 -11.96
N ASP A 382 -14.01 27.14 -12.57
CA ASP A 382 -15.46 27.22 -12.48
C ASP A 382 -16.07 25.92 -13.01
N VAL A 383 -16.96 25.32 -12.23
CA VAL A 383 -17.49 23.98 -12.48
C VAL A 383 -18.38 23.92 -13.72
N LYS A 384 -18.90 25.07 -14.20
CA LYS A 384 -19.74 25.12 -15.41
C LYS A 384 -18.92 25.45 -16.65
N THR A 385 -18.10 26.48 -16.55
CA THR A 385 -17.44 27.09 -17.70
C THR A 385 -16.00 26.62 -17.92
N GLY A 386 -15.37 26.01 -16.91
CA GLY A 386 -13.95 25.63 -16.97
C GLY A 386 -12.99 26.82 -16.91
N GLU A 387 -13.47 28.04 -16.65
CA GLU A 387 -12.61 29.22 -16.47
C GLU A 387 -11.75 29.06 -15.22
N LEU A 388 -10.45 29.34 -15.32
CA LEU A 388 -9.53 29.29 -14.18
C LEU A 388 -9.87 30.40 -13.17
N VAL A 389 -10.25 30.02 -11.96
CA VAL A 389 -10.63 30.95 -10.88
C VAL A 389 -9.42 31.32 -10.02
N TRP A 390 -8.66 30.32 -9.59
CA TRP A 390 -7.41 30.52 -8.86
C TRP A 390 -6.43 29.37 -9.11
N ASN A 391 -5.15 29.64 -8.89
CA ASN A 391 -4.09 28.65 -8.83
C ASN A 391 -3.35 28.72 -7.48
N PHE A 392 -2.76 27.61 -7.08
CA PHE A 392 -1.86 27.52 -5.94
C PHE A 392 -0.55 26.89 -6.44
N ASP A 393 0.44 27.75 -6.66
CA ASP A 393 1.81 27.36 -6.95
C ASP A 393 2.61 27.37 -5.65
N PRO A 394 3.09 26.21 -5.15
CA PRO A 394 3.88 26.17 -3.92
C PRO A 394 5.15 27.01 -3.97
N GLY A 395 5.69 27.28 -5.17
CA GLY A 395 6.84 28.16 -5.36
C GLY A 395 6.50 29.66 -5.32
N ASN A 396 5.22 30.01 -5.37
CA ASN A 396 4.72 31.38 -5.27
C ASN A 396 3.29 31.42 -4.66
N PRO A 397 3.11 31.01 -3.40
CA PRO A 397 1.81 30.62 -2.84
C PRO A 397 0.81 31.76 -2.65
N ASP A 398 1.28 33.01 -2.66
CA ASP A 398 0.43 34.20 -2.49
C ASP A 398 -0.14 34.72 -3.81
N ALA A 399 0.44 34.33 -4.95
CA ALA A 399 0.04 34.75 -6.29
C ALA A 399 -1.03 33.81 -6.85
N THR A 400 -2.26 33.91 -6.35
CA THR A 400 -3.32 32.96 -6.68
C THR A 400 -4.14 33.31 -7.92
N GLU A 401 -3.89 34.47 -8.52
CA GLU A 401 -4.56 34.93 -9.74
C GLU A 401 -4.05 34.19 -10.97
N PRO A 402 -4.89 33.92 -12.00
CA PRO A 402 -4.46 33.34 -13.27
C PRO A 402 -3.23 34.05 -13.86
N LEU A 403 -2.25 33.27 -14.31
CA LEU A 403 -1.05 33.80 -14.95
C LEU A 403 -1.38 34.62 -16.20
N ALA A 404 -0.57 35.64 -16.47
CA ALA A 404 -0.65 36.35 -17.73
C ALA A 404 -0.20 35.44 -18.88
N PRO A 405 -0.70 35.64 -20.12
CA PRO A 405 -0.29 34.84 -21.27
C PRO A 405 1.24 34.87 -21.47
N GLY A 406 1.85 33.68 -21.49
CA GLY A 406 3.30 33.49 -21.67
C GLY A 406 4.10 33.33 -20.38
N ASP A 407 3.50 33.64 -19.22
CA ASP A 407 4.13 33.36 -17.93
C ASP A 407 4.05 31.86 -17.59
N THR A 408 4.99 31.39 -16.77
CA THR A 408 5.06 29.99 -16.33
C THR A 408 5.11 29.87 -14.82
N TYR A 409 4.50 28.81 -14.30
CA TYR A 409 4.61 28.42 -12.90
C TYR A 409 6.04 28.03 -12.53
N VAL A 410 6.35 28.08 -11.23
CA VAL A 410 7.64 27.66 -10.71
C VAL A 410 7.82 26.16 -10.94
N ARG A 411 8.96 25.79 -11.51
CA ARG A 411 9.31 24.42 -11.86
C ARG A 411 9.73 23.61 -10.63
N SER A 412 9.56 22.30 -10.71
CA SER A 412 9.92 21.32 -9.68
C SER A 412 9.31 21.62 -8.30
N THR A 413 8.11 22.20 -8.23
CA THR A 413 7.39 22.42 -6.97
C THR A 413 6.65 21.16 -6.53
N PRO A 414 6.44 20.95 -5.21
CA PRO A 414 5.65 19.82 -4.70
C PRO A 414 4.26 19.74 -5.33
N ASN A 415 3.77 18.53 -5.59
CA ASN A 415 2.51 18.31 -6.31
C ASN A 415 1.36 17.86 -5.39
N VAL A 416 0.18 17.64 -5.95
CA VAL A 416 -0.90 16.84 -5.33
C VAL A 416 -1.32 15.78 -6.33
N TRP A 417 -0.67 14.63 -6.25
CA TRP A 417 -0.94 13.48 -7.11
C TRP A 417 -2.18 12.68 -6.66
N THR A 418 -2.64 12.90 -5.42
CA THR A 418 -3.81 12.22 -4.82
C THR A 418 -5.04 13.11 -4.84
N ILE A 419 -6.00 12.85 -3.94
CA ILE A 419 -7.33 13.46 -4.00
C ILE A 419 -7.46 14.44 -2.83
N PRO A 420 -7.68 15.74 -3.08
CA PRO A 420 -8.03 16.70 -2.05
C PRO A 420 -9.38 16.40 -1.40
N THR A 421 -9.67 17.08 -0.29
CA THR A 421 -11.00 17.07 0.33
C THR A 421 -11.45 18.51 0.58
N ALA A 422 -12.73 18.81 0.34
CA ALA A 422 -13.28 20.16 0.54
C ALA A 422 -14.37 20.18 1.61
N ASP A 423 -14.34 21.19 2.48
CA ASP A 423 -15.40 21.51 3.43
C ASP A 423 -16.02 22.85 3.02
N GLU A 424 -17.06 22.80 2.20
CA GLU A 424 -17.77 23.99 1.70
C GLU A 424 -18.40 24.82 2.83
N ALA A 425 -18.74 24.20 3.97
CA ALA A 425 -19.31 24.92 5.11
C ALA A 425 -18.26 25.79 5.81
N LEU A 426 -16.99 25.36 5.81
CA LEU A 426 -15.86 26.14 6.31
C LEU A 426 -15.23 27.03 5.23
N GLY A 427 -15.58 26.82 3.95
CA GLY A 427 -14.93 27.48 2.82
C GLY A 427 -13.46 27.07 2.70
N LEU A 428 -13.13 25.80 2.96
CA LEU A 428 -11.75 25.28 2.93
C LEU A 428 -11.60 24.10 1.97
N VAL A 429 -10.43 23.99 1.35
CA VAL A 429 -9.95 22.77 0.67
C VAL A 429 -8.63 22.33 1.28
N TYR A 430 -8.49 21.02 1.51
CA TYR A 430 -7.33 20.40 2.14
C TYR A 430 -6.53 19.61 1.11
N LEU A 431 -5.27 19.98 0.95
CA LEU A 431 -4.33 19.45 -0.03
C LEU A 431 -3.30 18.55 0.67
N PRO A 432 -3.32 17.22 0.42
CA PRO A 432 -2.25 16.33 0.86
C PRO A 432 -1.05 16.46 -0.10
N MET A 433 -0.05 17.26 0.27
CA MET A 433 1.05 17.58 -0.63
C MET A 433 2.08 16.44 -0.79
N GLY A 434 2.58 16.34 -2.01
CA GLY A 434 3.67 15.51 -2.50
C GLY A 434 5.07 15.99 -2.06
N ASN A 435 6.08 15.47 -2.75
CA ASN A 435 7.47 15.90 -2.65
C ASN A 435 7.87 16.78 -3.84
N GLN A 436 8.91 17.61 -3.65
CA GLN A 436 9.67 18.13 -4.80
C GLN A 436 10.56 17.02 -5.35
N THR A 437 10.47 16.82 -6.68
CA THR A 437 11.34 15.92 -7.44
C THR A 437 12.76 16.50 -7.63
N PRO A 438 13.82 15.69 -7.54
CA PRO A 438 13.87 14.30 -7.05
C PRO A 438 13.64 14.17 -5.54
N ASP A 439 13.06 13.06 -5.11
CA ASP A 439 12.60 12.90 -3.72
C ASP A 439 13.75 12.65 -2.74
N GLN A 440 14.73 11.84 -3.15
CA GLN A 440 15.88 11.46 -2.29
C GLN A 440 17.07 12.43 -2.38
N TRP A 441 16.97 13.48 -3.21
CA TRP A 441 18.03 14.49 -3.36
C TRP A 441 17.46 15.90 -3.30
N SER A 442 17.61 16.53 -2.15
CA SER A 442 16.89 17.75 -1.79
C SER A 442 17.72 19.04 -1.91
N ILE A 443 18.99 18.96 -2.31
CA ILE A 443 19.87 20.14 -2.43
C ILE A 443 19.27 21.32 -3.22
N PRO A 444 18.50 21.13 -4.32
CA PRO A 444 17.85 22.24 -5.02
C PRO A 444 16.63 22.83 -4.32
N ARG A 445 16.11 22.19 -3.26
CA ARG A 445 14.91 22.66 -2.57
C ARG A 445 15.19 24.01 -1.91
N ASN A 446 14.35 24.98 -2.22
CA ASN A 446 14.35 26.28 -1.56
C ASN A 446 13.38 26.27 -0.37
N GLU A 447 13.32 27.38 0.36
CA GLU A 447 12.47 27.51 1.56
C GLU A 447 10.98 27.22 1.30
N LEU A 448 10.43 27.66 0.16
CA LEU A 448 9.03 27.46 -0.18
C LEU A 448 8.72 26.02 -0.58
N ALA A 449 9.58 25.40 -1.39
CA ALA A 449 9.44 23.99 -1.73
C ALA A 449 9.57 23.11 -0.48
N GLU A 450 10.51 23.43 0.40
CA GLU A 450 10.69 22.75 1.68
C GLU A 450 9.46 22.92 2.59
N ARG A 451 8.86 24.12 2.62
CA ARG A 451 7.65 24.41 3.40
C ARG A 451 6.46 23.54 3.02
N PHE A 452 6.25 23.29 1.73
CA PHE A 452 5.07 22.55 1.25
C PHE A 452 5.32 21.06 0.93
N THR A 453 6.57 20.60 0.98
CA THR A 453 6.89 19.17 0.89
C THR A 453 6.29 18.40 2.08
N ALA A 454 5.64 17.26 1.81
CA ALA A 454 5.06 16.35 2.83
C ALA A 454 4.20 17.07 3.89
N THR A 455 3.37 18.02 3.42
CA THR A 455 2.61 18.95 4.26
C THR A 455 1.12 18.89 3.92
N LEU A 456 0.26 18.88 4.94
CA LEU A 456 -1.18 19.05 4.74
C LEU A 456 -1.48 20.55 4.71
N VAL A 457 -1.97 21.06 3.59
CA VAL A 457 -2.22 22.49 3.40
C VAL A 457 -3.72 22.73 3.31
N ALA A 458 -4.25 23.65 4.11
CA ALA A 458 -5.61 24.14 3.96
C ALA A 458 -5.61 25.48 3.22
N LEU A 459 -6.32 25.53 2.11
CA LEU A 459 -6.54 26.75 1.34
C LEU A 459 -7.96 27.27 1.55
N ASP A 460 -8.10 28.58 1.47
CA ASP A 460 -9.39 29.23 1.28
C ASP A 460 -9.99 28.80 -0.06
N LEU A 461 -11.17 28.19 -0.02
CA LEU A 461 -11.79 27.57 -1.18
C LEU A 461 -12.05 28.56 -2.32
N SER A 462 -12.33 29.82 -1.99
CA SER A 462 -12.70 30.84 -2.99
C SER A 462 -11.51 31.54 -3.61
N THR A 463 -10.36 31.58 -2.93
CA THR A 463 -9.22 32.40 -3.34
C THR A 463 -7.92 31.62 -3.55
N GLY A 464 -7.83 30.37 -3.13
CA GLY A 464 -6.61 29.56 -3.20
C GLY A 464 -5.54 29.95 -2.18
N LYS A 465 -5.80 30.91 -1.27
CA LYS A 465 -4.82 31.40 -0.31
C LYS A 465 -4.65 30.44 0.87
N VAL A 466 -3.42 30.26 1.33
CA VAL A 466 -3.11 29.42 2.50
C VAL A 466 -3.79 29.97 3.76
N ARG A 467 -4.50 29.09 4.47
CA ARG A 467 -5.19 29.39 5.74
C ARG A 467 -4.46 28.80 6.93
N TRP A 468 -4.01 27.56 6.80
CA TRP A 468 -3.11 26.90 7.74
C TRP A 468 -2.39 25.75 7.02
N GLU A 469 -1.29 25.28 7.62
CA GLU A 469 -0.54 24.13 7.13
C GLU A 469 -0.03 23.29 8.30
N PHE A 470 0.09 21.98 8.09
CA PHE A 470 0.62 21.04 9.07
C PHE A 470 1.67 20.14 8.41
N LYS A 471 2.93 20.34 8.79
CA LYS A 471 4.07 19.61 8.23
C LYS A 471 4.22 18.25 8.90
N THR A 472 4.28 17.17 8.11
CA THR A 472 4.40 15.80 8.63
C THR A 472 5.81 15.23 8.55
N VAL A 473 6.66 15.83 7.72
CA VAL A 473 8.10 15.53 7.61
C VAL A 473 8.83 16.85 7.41
N HIS A 474 9.77 17.17 8.29
CA HIS A 474 10.51 18.44 8.28
C HIS A 474 11.44 18.60 7.09
N HIS A 475 12.05 17.50 6.63
CA HIS A 475 12.95 17.44 5.49
C HIS A 475 12.94 16.03 4.91
N ASP A 476 12.18 15.81 3.83
CA ASP A 476 11.96 14.46 3.30
C ASP A 476 13.08 14.00 2.36
N LEU A 477 13.63 12.82 2.62
CA LEU A 477 14.61 12.13 1.76
C LEU A 477 14.18 10.68 1.47
N TRP A 478 12.92 10.35 1.75
CA TRP A 478 12.46 8.97 1.83
C TRP A 478 11.24 8.68 0.99
N ASP A 479 10.76 9.68 0.25
CA ASP A 479 9.47 9.60 -0.42
C ASP A 479 8.35 9.34 0.60
N ARG A 480 8.23 10.23 1.59
CA ARG A 480 7.24 10.22 2.68
C ARG A 480 6.21 11.34 2.49
N ASP A 481 5.74 11.53 1.27
CA ASP A 481 4.64 12.45 0.98
C ASP A 481 3.34 12.04 1.69
N LEU A 482 2.30 12.84 1.48
CA LEU A 482 0.95 12.55 1.95
C LEU A 482 0.13 11.84 0.86
N PRO A 483 0.05 10.50 0.89
CA PRO A 483 -0.61 9.77 -0.17
C PRO A 483 -2.13 9.73 0.05
N SER A 484 -2.59 9.70 1.29
CA SER A 484 -3.99 9.44 1.58
C SER A 484 -4.86 10.69 1.40
N GLN A 485 -6.02 10.54 0.77
CA GLN A 485 -7.07 11.57 0.80
C GLN A 485 -7.44 11.87 2.27
N PRO A 486 -7.41 13.15 2.70
CA PRO A 486 -7.80 13.53 4.05
C PRO A 486 -9.27 13.22 4.33
N THR A 487 -9.57 12.64 5.50
CA THR A 487 -10.95 12.27 5.89
C THR A 487 -11.51 13.23 6.94
N LEU A 488 -12.70 13.79 6.68
CA LEU A 488 -13.39 14.68 7.61
C LEU A 488 -14.33 13.90 8.53
N VAL A 489 -14.29 14.19 9.83
CA VAL A 489 -15.20 13.60 10.82
C VAL A 489 -15.43 14.56 11.96
N ASP A 490 -16.65 14.62 12.49
CA ASP A 490 -16.90 15.30 13.75
C ASP A 490 -16.71 14.28 14.88
N ILE A 491 -15.68 14.49 15.70
CA ILE A 491 -15.30 13.58 16.78
C ILE A 491 -16.03 13.96 18.07
N ASP A 492 -16.72 12.99 18.67
CA ASP A 492 -17.35 13.17 19.97
C ASP A 492 -16.28 13.23 21.08
N SER A 493 -16.24 14.35 21.82
CA SER A 493 -15.36 14.53 22.97
C SER A 493 -16.14 14.93 24.23
N ALA A 494 -15.48 14.90 25.39
CA ALA A 494 -16.08 15.35 26.64
C ALA A 494 -16.47 16.84 26.62
N GLN A 495 -15.85 17.64 25.75
CA GLN A 495 -16.07 19.06 25.56
C GLN A 495 -17.08 19.38 24.45
N GLY A 496 -17.65 18.35 23.80
CA GLY A 496 -18.55 18.46 22.66
C GLY A 496 -17.95 17.89 21.37
N LYS A 497 -18.63 18.10 20.24
CA LYS A 497 -18.14 17.67 18.93
C LYS A 497 -17.00 18.55 18.45
N VAL A 498 -15.89 17.93 18.05
CA VAL A 498 -14.73 18.62 17.47
C VAL A 498 -14.69 18.32 15.96
N PRO A 499 -14.72 19.34 15.09
CA PRO A 499 -14.59 19.13 13.66
C PRO A 499 -13.16 18.73 13.32
N ALA A 500 -12.94 17.45 13.06
CA ALA A 500 -11.62 16.88 12.83
C ALA A 500 -11.38 16.57 11.34
N ILE A 501 -10.09 16.50 11.01
CA ILE A 501 -9.54 15.94 9.78
C ILE A 501 -8.49 14.89 10.16
N ILE A 502 -8.52 13.75 9.48
CA ILE A 502 -7.58 12.64 9.68
C ILE A 502 -6.70 12.52 8.44
N GLN A 503 -5.40 12.70 8.60
CA GLN A 503 -4.39 12.46 7.57
C GLN A 503 -3.59 11.20 7.91
N ALA A 504 -3.79 10.15 7.11
CA ALA A 504 -2.96 8.95 7.14
C ALA A 504 -1.70 9.15 6.28
N THR A 505 -0.57 8.60 6.69
CA THR A 505 0.74 8.89 6.08
C THR A 505 1.52 7.62 5.72
N LYS A 506 2.50 7.75 4.80
CA LYS A 506 3.43 6.65 4.44
C LYS A 506 4.22 6.13 5.65
N ARG A 507 4.46 6.96 6.67
CA ARG A 507 5.13 6.52 7.92
C ARG A 507 4.23 5.68 8.82
N GLY A 508 2.91 5.80 8.71
CA GLY A 508 1.94 5.13 9.56
C GLY A 508 1.36 5.99 10.68
N ASP A 509 1.81 7.24 10.80
CA ASP A 509 1.16 8.21 11.67
C ASP A 509 -0.24 8.55 11.14
N LEU A 510 -1.21 8.61 12.04
CA LEU A 510 -2.52 9.21 11.79
C LEU A 510 -2.55 10.57 12.50
N TYR A 511 -2.42 11.64 11.74
CA TYR A 511 -2.55 13.00 12.28
C TYR A 511 -4.02 13.37 12.35
N VAL A 512 -4.53 13.55 13.57
CA VAL A 512 -5.90 13.97 13.84
C VAL A 512 -5.86 15.43 14.28
N LEU A 513 -6.35 16.32 13.42
CA LEU A 513 -6.25 17.77 13.59
C LEU A 513 -7.63 18.41 13.63
N ASP A 514 -7.78 19.55 14.29
CA ASP A 514 -8.96 20.40 14.12
C ASP A 514 -8.93 20.99 12.70
N ARG A 515 -9.93 20.65 11.88
CA ARG A 515 -9.90 21.00 10.45
C ARG A 515 -10.02 22.51 10.19
N ARG A 516 -10.42 23.29 11.20
CA ARG A 516 -10.51 24.75 11.08
C ARG A 516 -9.15 25.44 11.23
N THR A 517 -8.24 24.86 12.01
CA THR A 517 -7.00 25.52 12.45
C THR A 517 -5.72 24.73 12.15
N GLY A 518 -5.82 23.42 11.89
CA GLY A 518 -4.67 22.52 11.76
C GLY A 518 -4.04 22.12 13.10
N GLU A 519 -4.62 22.54 14.23
CA GLU A 519 -4.09 22.21 15.56
C GLU A 519 -4.30 20.73 15.89
N PRO A 520 -3.30 20.02 16.44
CA PRO A 520 -3.46 18.61 16.79
C PRO A 520 -4.49 18.36 17.88
N ILE A 521 -5.46 17.47 17.60
CA ILE A 521 -6.38 16.90 18.58
C ILE A 521 -5.70 15.73 19.30
N VAL A 522 -4.95 14.92 18.55
CA VAL A 522 -4.07 13.88 19.09
C VAL A 522 -2.68 14.48 19.30
N PRO A 523 -2.01 14.24 20.45
CA PRO A 523 -0.68 14.78 20.69
C PRO A 523 0.33 14.41 19.60
N VAL A 524 1.12 15.40 19.17
CA VAL A 524 2.24 15.23 18.24
C VAL A 524 3.52 15.64 18.96
N ASN A 525 4.51 14.74 18.97
CA ASN A 525 5.80 14.96 19.61
C ASN A 525 6.93 14.97 18.58
N GLU A 526 7.94 15.81 18.79
CA GLU A 526 9.17 15.79 18.01
C GLU A 526 10.04 14.60 18.44
N MET A 527 10.35 13.73 17.48
CA MET A 527 11.16 12.52 17.68
C MET A 527 12.53 12.70 17.03
N PRO A 528 13.64 12.47 17.76
CA PRO A 528 14.98 12.45 17.17
C PRO A 528 15.09 11.35 16.10
N VAL A 529 15.79 11.64 15.01
CA VAL A 529 15.97 10.71 13.89
C VAL A 529 17.46 10.55 13.53
N PRO A 530 17.85 9.47 12.82
CA PRO A 530 19.21 9.29 12.32
C PRO A 530 19.69 10.50 11.50
N GLN A 531 20.99 10.79 11.57
CA GLN A 531 21.57 12.02 11.00
C GLN A 531 22.65 11.73 9.95
N GLY A 532 22.86 12.71 9.07
CA GLY A 532 24.00 12.80 8.17
C GLY A 532 23.87 11.93 6.92
N THR A 533 24.30 12.48 5.78
CA THR A 533 24.38 11.77 4.50
C THR A 533 25.83 11.60 4.07
N ASP A 534 26.11 10.64 3.18
CA ASP A 534 27.44 10.45 2.58
C ASP A 534 27.56 11.09 1.18
N TYR A 535 26.54 11.83 0.73
CA TYR A 535 26.44 12.43 -0.61
C TYR A 535 26.22 13.96 -0.60
N GLY A 536 26.36 14.60 0.56
CA GLY A 536 26.42 16.06 0.69
C GLY A 536 25.08 16.75 0.96
N ASP A 537 24.00 15.99 1.13
CA ASP A 537 22.70 16.51 1.53
C ASP A 537 22.56 16.57 3.08
N THR A 538 21.54 17.25 3.59
CA THR A 538 21.33 17.43 5.04
C THR A 538 20.19 16.57 5.58
N THR A 539 20.06 16.48 6.90
CA THR A 539 18.94 15.80 7.58
C THR A 539 18.31 16.75 8.58
N ALA A 540 16.99 16.65 8.79
CA ALA A 540 16.34 17.30 9.92
C ALA A 540 16.70 16.57 11.24
N ALA A 541 16.89 17.33 12.33
CA ALA A 541 17.27 16.78 13.64
C ALA A 541 16.16 15.93 14.29
N THR A 542 14.91 16.32 14.05
CA THR A 542 13.72 15.65 14.57
C THR A 542 12.68 15.52 13.48
N GLN A 543 11.63 14.73 13.73
CA GLN A 543 10.43 14.63 12.92
C GLN A 543 9.20 14.60 13.83
N PRO A 544 8.07 15.19 13.41
CA PRO A 544 6.82 15.09 14.17
C PRO A 544 6.34 13.63 14.18
N ALA A 545 5.74 13.18 15.27
CA ALA A 545 5.18 11.84 15.41
C ALA A 545 3.87 11.89 16.19
N SER A 546 2.82 11.29 15.62
CA SER A 546 1.49 11.25 16.25
C SER A 546 1.46 10.20 17.36
N ALA A 547 0.75 10.47 18.44
CA ALA A 547 0.47 9.46 19.47
C ALA A 547 -0.45 8.34 18.93
N LEU A 548 -1.26 8.62 17.91
CA LEU A 548 -2.00 7.60 17.16
C LEU A 548 -1.20 7.21 15.93
N THR A 549 -0.44 6.12 16.03
CA THR A 549 0.50 5.73 14.99
C THR A 549 0.60 4.23 14.81
N TYR A 550 0.83 3.82 13.56
CA TYR A 550 1.21 2.47 13.14
C TYR A 550 2.69 2.40 12.77
N ALA A 551 3.47 3.45 13.01
CA ALA A 551 4.92 3.39 12.85
C ALA A 551 5.50 2.27 13.75
N PRO A 552 6.51 1.52 13.26
CA PRO A 552 7.20 0.50 14.05
C PRO A 552 7.76 1.11 15.35
N GLN A 553 7.45 0.47 16.48
CA GLN A 553 7.91 0.93 17.80
C GLN A 553 9.41 0.69 18.01
N GLU A 554 9.98 -0.30 17.33
CA GLU A 554 11.37 -0.71 17.44
C GLU A 554 11.99 -0.86 16.03
N PRO A 555 13.26 -0.49 15.85
CA PRO A 555 13.99 -0.75 14.60
C PRO A 555 14.09 -2.25 14.30
N LEU A 556 14.10 -2.59 13.01
CA LEU A 556 14.53 -3.92 12.56
C LEU A 556 15.94 -4.27 13.04
N ARG A 557 16.13 -5.54 13.36
CA ARG A 557 17.38 -6.15 13.77
C ARG A 557 17.69 -7.33 12.86
N GLU A 558 18.94 -7.78 12.87
CA GLU A 558 19.35 -8.97 12.11
C GLU A 558 18.48 -10.20 12.40
N ARG A 559 17.99 -10.33 13.64
CA ARG A 559 17.12 -11.44 14.04
C ARG A 559 15.73 -11.43 13.38
N ASP A 560 15.28 -10.28 12.89
CA ASP A 560 14.00 -10.12 12.21
C ASP A 560 14.09 -10.51 10.72
N MET A 561 15.29 -10.90 10.27
CA MET A 561 15.51 -11.45 8.95
C MET A 561 14.95 -12.87 8.87
N TRP A 562 14.21 -13.12 7.79
CA TRP A 562 13.42 -14.31 7.54
C TRP A 562 14.07 -15.20 6.51
N GLY A 563 13.95 -14.91 5.21
CA GLY A 563 14.34 -15.81 4.12
C GLY A 563 13.59 -17.14 4.15
N GLY A 564 13.23 -17.69 2.99
CA GLY A 564 12.39 -18.89 2.93
C GLY A 564 13.04 -20.19 3.43
N THR A 565 14.36 -20.18 3.69
CA THR A 565 15.17 -21.33 4.13
C THR A 565 16.34 -20.86 5.02
N PRO A 566 17.06 -21.73 5.74
CA PRO A 566 18.20 -21.29 6.54
C PRO A 566 19.33 -20.63 5.73
N ILE A 567 19.55 -21.06 4.47
CA ILE A 567 20.54 -20.44 3.59
C ILE A 567 20.04 -19.06 3.16
N ASP A 568 18.78 -18.97 2.74
CA ASP A 568 18.16 -17.71 2.32
C ASP A 568 18.15 -16.69 3.47
N GLN A 569 17.82 -17.15 4.67
CA GLN A 569 17.89 -16.35 5.89
C GLN A 569 19.29 -15.81 6.15
N MET A 570 20.32 -16.65 6.05
CA MET A 570 21.70 -16.24 6.23
C MET A 570 22.09 -15.15 5.21
N LEU A 571 21.66 -15.29 3.96
CA LEU A 571 21.89 -14.28 2.91
C LEU A 571 21.15 -12.98 3.20
N CYS A 572 19.88 -13.03 3.64
CA CYS A 572 19.14 -11.85 4.07
C CYS A 572 19.82 -11.13 5.25
N ARG A 573 20.35 -11.88 6.23
CA ARG A 573 21.14 -11.32 7.33
C ARG A 573 22.42 -10.65 6.85
N ILE A 574 23.12 -11.25 5.89
CA ILE A 574 24.31 -10.65 5.27
C ILE A 574 23.93 -9.36 4.56
N GLN A 575 22.84 -9.35 3.78
CA GLN A 575 22.38 -8.15 3.07
C GLN A 575 22.00 -7.05 4.05
N PHE A 576 21.23 -7.36 5.11
CA PHE A 576 20.90 -6.42 6.18
C PHE A 576 22.14 -5.79 6.80
N ARG A 577 23.18 -6.59 7.11
CA ARG A 577 24.43 -6.09 7.71
C ARG A 577 25.31 -5.26 6.77
N LYS A 578 25.10 -5.36 5.46
CA LYS A 578 25.79 -4.52 4.47
C LYS A 578 25.13 -3.15 4.30
N LEU A 579 23.83 -3.05 4.60
CA LEU A 579 23.07 -1.82 4.47
C LEU A 579 23.24 -0.95 5.71
N ARG A 580 23.14 0.36 5.53
CA ARG A 580 22.97 1.29 6.65
C ARG A 580 21.52 1.19 7.16
N TYR A 581 21.37 0.96 8.45
CA TYR A 581 20.06 1.00 9.11
C TYR A 581 20.22 1.33 10.59
N GLU A 582 19.71 2.50 10.98
CA GLU A 582 19.77 3.05 12.33
C GLU A 582 18.36 3.21 12.95
N GLY A 583 17.31 2.84 12.19
CA GLY A 583 15.91 3.02 12.56
C GLY A 583 15.11 3.69 11.45
N ASP A 584 13.86 4.04 11.76
CA ASP A 584 13.05 4.91 10.91
C ASP A 584 13.81 6.21 10.60
N PHE A 585 13.60 6.75 9.40
CA PHE A 585 14.35 7.91 8.88
C PHE A 585 15.88 7.71 8.78
N THR A 586 16.38 6.48 8.62
CA THR A 586 17.76 6.29 8.14
C THR A 586 17.89 6.92 6.75
N PRO A 587 18.69 7.98 6.55
CA PRO A 587 18.78 8.64 5.24
C PRO A 587 19.38 7.69 4.20
N PRO A 588 19.08 7.88 2.90
CA PRO A 588 19.75 7.18 1.82
C PRO A 588 21.28 7.24 1.94
N SER A 589 21.98 6.33 1.26
CA SER A 589 23.45 6.33 1.24
C SER A 589 24.01 5.77 -0.06
N GLN A 590 25.28 6.04 -0.35
CA GLN A 590 25.97 5.45 -1.49
C GLN A 590 26.16 3.92 -1.33
N GLY A 591 26.32 3.45 -0.09
CA GLY A 591 26.39 2.02 0.23
C GLY A 591 25.03 1.29 0.25
N GLY A 592 23.93 2.03 0.11
CA GLY A 592 22.57 1.53 0.27
C GLY A 592 22.10 1.59 1.73
N SER A 593 20.89 2.08 1.92
CA SER A 593 20.22 2.17 3.21
C SER A 593 18.90 1.40 3.19
N LEU A 594 18.57 0.77 4.31
CA LEU A 594 17.27 0.13 4.47
C LEU A 594 16.25 1.18 4.93
N ILE A 595 15.15 1.31 4.19
CA ILE A 595 14.04 2.20 4.52
C ILE A 595 12.89 1.33 5.04
N TYR A 596 12.50 1.54 6.30
CA TYR A 596 11.43 0.80 6.95
C TYR A 596 10.64 1.68 7.94
N PRO A 597 9.31 1.83 7.78
CA PRO A 597 8.47 1.31 6.68
C PRO A 597 8.94 1.82 5.30
N GLY A 598 8.81 1.06 4.23
CA GLY A 598 9.29 1.44 2.89
C GLY A 598 8.43 2.50 2.19
N ASN A 599 8.78 2.82 0.94
CA ASN A 599 8.21 3.92 0.13
C ASN A 599 6.73 3.70 -0.23
N VAL A 600 6.32 2.44 -0.42
CA VAL A 600 4.88 2.08 -0.53
C VAL A 600 4.07 2.58 0.67
N GLY A 601 4.73 2.78 1.81
CA GLY A 601 4.12 3.35 3.00
C GLY A 601 3.25 2.37 3.79
N VAL A 602 2.99 2.74 5.04
CA VAL A 602 2.04 2.03 5.91
C VAL A 602 0.61 2.27 5.43
N PHE A 603 0.26 3.53 5.17
CA PHE A 603 -0.94 3.92 4.45
C PHE A 603 -0.54 4.61 3.14
N ASN A 604 -1.38 4.45 2.11
CA ASN A 604 -1.15 5.04 0.78
C ASN A 604 -2.46 5.70 0.27
N TRP A 605 -2.56 5.97 -1.03
CA TRP A 605 -3.64 6.67 -1.72
C TRP A 605 -5.06 6.17 -1.39
N PRO A 606 -5.29 4.87 -1.10
CA PRO A 606 -6.64 4.43 -0.78
C PRO A 606 -7.20 4.98 0.54
N SER A 607 -6.33 5.52 1.40
CA SER A 607 -6.67 6.12 2.70
C SER A 607 -7.38 5.14 3.65
N VAL A 608 -8.01 5.68 4.69
CA VAL A 608 -8.76 4.98 5.73
C VAL A 608 -10.26 5.19 5.55
N ALA A 609 -11.07 4.33 6.17
CA ALA A 609 -12.51 4.46 6.22
C ALA A 609 -12.96 4.80 7.64
N VAL A 610 -13.95 5.67 7.78
CA VAL A 610 -14.46 6.13 9.07
C VAL A 610 -15.95 5.87 9.11
N ASP A 611 -16.45 5.21 10.16
CA ASP A 611 -17.87 5.20 10.47
C ASP A 611 -18.13 6.32 11.49
N PRO A 612 -18.66 7.47 11.02
CA PRO A 612 -18.88 8.63 11.88
C PRO A 612 -20.02 8.45 12.89
N ASN A 613 -20.92 7.46 12.71
CA ASN A 613 -21.98 7.17 13.68
C ASN A 613 -21.47 6.36 14.87
N ARG A 614 -20.57 5.42 14.61
CA ARG A 614 -19.95 4.55 15.63
C ARG A 614 -18.64 5.11 16.19
N GLN A 615 -18.14 6.20 15.60
CA GLN A 615 -16.88 6.86 15.95
C GLN A 615 -15.72 5.85 15.91
N LEU A 616 -15.63 5.12 14.79
CA LEU A 616 -14.56 4.16 14.53
C LEU A 616 -13.88 4.45 13.20
N LEU A 617 -12.61 4.09 13.11
CA LEU A 617 -11.81 4.10 11.89
C LEU A 617 -11.41 2.68 11.58
N PHE A 618 -11.52 2.28 10.31
CA PHE A 618 -10.99 1.05 9.75
C PHE A 618 -9.83 1.38 8.81
N GLY A 619 -8.72 0.66 8.95
CA GLY A 619 -7.52 0.86 8.12
C GLY A 619 -6.84 -0.44 7.76
N ALA A 620 -5.85 -0.35 6.88
CA ALA A 620 -5.08 -1.49 6.42
C ALA A 620 -3.58 -1.17 6.31
N PRO A 621 -2.85 -1.21 7.44
CA PRO A 621 -1.44 -0.82 7.47
C PRO A 621 -0.54 -1.90 6.82
N ASN A 622 0.44 -1.44 6.04
CA ASN A 622 1.44 -2.27 5.36
C ASN A 622 2.86 -2.09 5.95
N TYR A 623 3.69 -3.12 5.87
CA TYR A 623 5.04 -3.12 6.41
C TYR A 623 6.00 -3.88 5.49
N LEU A 624 6.48 -3.20 4.45
CA LEU A 624 7.49 -3.75 3.54
C LEU A 624 8.72 -2.84 3.56
N ALA A 625 9.90 -3.41 3.78
CA ALA A 625 11.16 -2.67 3.75
C ALA A 625 11.68 -2.51 2.31
N PHE A 626 12.31 -1.38 2.04
CA PHE A 626 12.93 -1.04 0.76
C PHE A 626 14.40 -0.72 0.94
N ILE A 627 15.19 -0.83 -0.12
CA ILE A 627 16.55 -0.34 -0.19
C ILE A 627 16.53 0.95 -1.02
N SER A 628 17.12 2.00 -0.47
CA SER A 628 17.42 3.24 -1.19
C SER A 628 18.93 3.43 -1.26
N GLN A 629 19.46 3.50 -2.48
CA GLN A 629 20.89 3.66 -2.74
C GLN A 629 21.15 4.83 -3.68
N MET A 630 21.97 5.77 -3.24
CA MET A 630 22.47 6.86 -4.08
C MET A 630 23.59 6.34 -4.97
N VAL A 631 23.46 6.48 -6.29
CA VAL A 631 24.44 6.00 -7.27
C VAL A 631 25.01 7.20 -8.01
N LYS A 632 26.34 7.40 -8.00
CA LYS A 632 26.92 8.51 -8.76
C LYS A 632 26.68 8.30 -10.24
N ARG A 633 26.19 9.33 -10.93
CA ARG A 633 25.94 9.26 -12.37
C ARG A 633 27.19 8.88 -13.16
N SER A 634 28.36 9.34 -12.74
CA SER A 634 29.64 9.03 -13.40
C SER A 634 30.07 7.56 -13.31
N GLU A 635 29.43 6.77 -12.45
CA GLU A 635 29.77 5.37 -12.20
C GLU A 635 28.73 4.41 -12.83
N VAL A 636 27.68 4.94 -13.47
CA VAL A 636 26.62 4.17 -14.12
C VAL A 636 26.99 3.92 -15.58
N ASP A 637 26.80 2.68 -16.03
CA ASP A 637 26.96 2.32 -17.43
C ASP A 637 25.86 3.01 -18.27
N PRO A 638 26.19 3.71 -19.36
CA PRO A 638 25.19 4.30 -20.25
C PRO A 638 24.12 3.32 -20.75
N ASP A 639 24.43 2.02 -20.80
CA ASP A 639 23.51 0.96 -21.23
C ASP A 639 22.66 0.38 -20.07
N GLU A 640 22.82 0.86 -18.83
CA GLU A 640 22.02 0.39 -17.69
C GLU A 640 20.54 0.80 -17.85
N GLN A 641 19.65 -0.19 -17.76
CA GLN A 641 18.21 0.04 -17.89
C GLN A 641 17.69 0.86 -16.70
N MET A 642 17.01 1.96 -17.03
CA MET A 642 16.31 2.78 -16.04
C MET A 642 15.07 2.04 -15.53
N GLY A 643 14.76 2.27 -14.27
CA GLY A 643 13.52 1.82 -13.64
C GLY A 643 12.33 2.70 -14.00
N GLY A 644 11.18 2.37 -13.42
CA GLY A 644 9.97 3.18 -13.48
C GLY A 644 9.26 3.15 -12.12
N GLY A 645 8.72 4.30 -11.70
CA GLY A 645 8.02 4.46 -10.43
C GLY A 645 8.88 4.07 -9.22
N GLU A 646 8.35 3.15 -8.42
CA GLU A 646 8.85 2.78 -7.09
C GLU A 646 10.06 1.81 -7.10
N THR A 647 10.54 1.39 -8.27
CA THR A 647 11.61 0.39 -8.39
C THR A 647 12.59 0.66 -9.54
N GLY A 648 13.81 0.16 -9.38
CA GLY A 648 14.89 0.28 -10.37
C GLY A 648 15.76 1.51 -10.15
N LEU A 649 16.58 1.82 -11.16
CA LEU A 649 17.48 2.95 -11.15
C LEU A 649 16.78 4.17 -11.75
N GLN A 650 16.54 5.20 -10.94
CA GLN A 650 15.87 6.43 -11.34
C GLN A 650 16.90 7.47 -11.83
N PRO A 651 16.59 8.19 -12.91
CA PRO A 651 17.58 8.97 -13.64
C PRO A 651 18.00 10.26 -12.95
N ASN A 652 17.15 10.93 -12.16
CA ASN A 652 17.43 12.22 -11.51
C ASN A 652 18.17 13.23 -12.40
N LEU A 653 17.74 13.40 -13.67
CA LEU A 653 18.46 14.22 -14.65
C LEU A 653 18.84 15.60 -14.08
N GLY A 654 20.07 16.04 -14.34
CA GLY A 654 20.63 17.27 -13.78
C GLY A 654 21.26 17.14 -12.38
N ALA A 655 20.98 16.06 -11.63
CA ALA A 655 21.67 15.76 -10.38
C ALA A 655 22.97 14.94 -10.58
N PRO A 656 23.97 15.07 -9.69
CA PRO A 656 25.19 14.26 -9.71
C PRO A 656 24.95 12.80 -9.28
N TYR A 657 23.82 12.52 -8.63
CA TYR A 657 23.41 11.20 -8.17
C TYR A 657 22.08 10.78 -8.80
N MET A 658 22.04 9.51 -9.21
CA MET A 658 20.85 8.72 -9.48
C MET A 658 20.43 8.01 -8.18
N VAL A 659 19.22 7.46 -8.13
CA VAL A 659 18.74 6.70 -6.97
C VAL A 659 18.24 5.33 -7.40
N ARG A 660 18.71 4.27 -6.73
CA ARG A 660 18.23 2.90 -6.94
C ARG A 660 17.28 2.53 -5.82
N LEU A 661 16.03 2.24 -6.18
CA LEU A 661 14.97 1.81 -5.28
C LEU A 661 14.65 0.35 -5.55
N GLN A 662 14.53 -0.46 -4.51
CA GLN A 662 14.12 -1.86 -4.67
C GLN A 662 13.50 -2.39 -3.37
N PRO A 663 12.48 -3.27 -3.44
CA PRO A 663 12.01 -3.98 -2.27
C PRO A 663 13.13 -4.83 -1.68
N PHE A 664 13.18 -4.93 -0.35
CA PHE A 664 14.20 -5.71 0.34
C PHE A 664 13.90 -7.20 0.27
N LEU A 665 14.26 -7.79 -0.87
CA LEU A 665 13.99 -9.19 -1.21
C LEU A 665 15.26 -10.04 -1.19
N SER A 666 15.06 -11.33 -0.94
CA SER A 666 16.07 -12.37 -1.04
C SER A 666 16.34 -12.76 -2.49
N VAL A 667 17.35 -13.60 -2.70
CA VAL A 667 17.67 -14.17 -4.02
C VAL A 667 16.54 -15.01 -4.62
N LEU A 668 15.57 -15.42 -3.79
CA LEU A 668 14.38 -16.15 -4.21
C LEU A 668 13.17 -15.22 -4.48
N GLY A 669 13.35 -13.90 -4.39
CA GLY A 669 12.28 -12.91 -4.57
C GLY A 669 11.32 -12.81 -3.37
N LEU A 670 11.67 -13.40 -2.22
CA LEU A 670 10.86 -13.32 -0.99
C LEU A 670 11.32 -12.15 -0.11
N PRO A 671 10.44 -11.44 0.61
CA PRO A 671 10.88 -10.40 1.53
C PRO A 671 11.88 -10.93 2.56
N CYS A 672 12.99 -10.21 2.71
CA CYS A 672 14.01 -10.58 3.69
C CYS A 672 13.57 -10.31 5.12
N GLN A 673 12.65 -9.37 5.34
CA GLN A 673 11.99 -9.14 6.63
C GLN A 673 10.91 -10.20 6.89
N SER A 674 10.78 -10.68 8.13
CA SER A 674 9.72 -11.63 8.48
C SER A 674 8.31 -11.06 8.35
N PRO A 675 7.34 -11.88 7.90
CA PRO A 675 5.94 -11.49 7.94
C PRO A 675 5.46 -11.31 9.39
N PRO A 676 4.37 -10.54 9.61
CA PRO A 676 3.42 -10.07 8.60
C PRO A 676 3.79 -8.75 7.91
N TRP A 677 3.37 -8.62 6.66
CA TRP A 677 3.62 -7.43 5.84
C TRP A 677 2.36 -6.59 5.57
N GLY A 678 1.18 -7.08 5.98
CA GLY A 678 -0.09 -6.38 5.79
C GLY A 678 -1.15 -6.84 6.77
N TYR A 679 -2.00 -5.89 7.19
CA TYR A 679 -2.99 -6.06 8.23
C TYR A 679 -4.32 -5.37 7.87
N VAL A 680 -5.36 -5.69 8.64
CA VAL A 680 -6.54 -4.86 8.84
C VAL A 680 -6.62 -4.46 10.31
N THR A 681 -7.20 -3.30 10.61
CA THR A 681 -7.27 -2.77 11.98
C THR A 681 -8.48 -1.86 12.15
N ALA A 682 -8.92 -1.70 13.40
CA ALA A 682 -9.82 -0.63 13.77
C ALA A 682 -9.37 0.17 14.99
N VAL A 683 -9.74 1.46 14.99
CA VAL A 683 -9.46 2.43 16.04
C VAL A 683 -10.78 3.00 16.56
N ASP A 684 -10.90 3.16 17.88
CA ASP A 684 -11.96 3.96 18.49
C ASP A 684 -11.55 5.44 18.45
N LEU A 685 -12.30 6.28 17.73
CA LEU A 685 -11.98 7.70 17.52
C LEU A 685 -12.23 8.58 18.75
N ARG A 686 -12.98 8.10 19.76
CA ARG A 686 -13.23 8.84 21.00
C ARG A 686 -12.07 8.65 21.99
N THR A 687 -11.47 7.46 21.97
CA THR A 687 -10.35 7.11 22.87
C THR A 687 -8.98 7.14 22.19
N MET A 688 -8.95 7.20 20.85
CA MET A 688 -7.74 7.15 20.02
C MET A 688 -6.92 5.87 20.22
N LYS A 689 -7.60 4.75 20.48
CA LYS A 689 -6.96 3.45 20.72
C LYS A 689 -7.28 2.46 19.61
N LYS A 690 -6.26 1.72 19.18
CA LYS A 690 -6.41 0.51 18.35
C LYS A 690 -7.18 -0.52 19.16
N VAL A 691 -8.34 -0.93 18.67
CA VAL A 691 -9.20 -1.91 19.35
C VAL A 691 -8.80 -3.32 18.95
N TRP A 692 -8.59 -3.55 17.65
CA TRP A 692 -8.10 -4.81 17.12
C TRP A 692 -7.23 -4.60 15.88
N MET A 693 -6.40 -5.60 15.57
CA MET A 693 -5.52 -5.62 14.39
C MET A 693 -5.18 -7.06 14.04
N HIS A 694 -5.42 -7.47 12.78
CA HIS A 694 -5.25 -8.85 12.31
C HIS A 694 -4.51 -8.89 10.99
N LYS A 695 -3.76 -9.97 10.74
CA LYS A 695 -3.04 -10.20 9.47
C LYS A 695 -4.03 -10.27 8.31
N ASN A 696 -3.66 -9.69 7.16
CA ASN A 696 -4.53 -9.68 5.99
C ASN A 696 -3.85 -10.24 4.73
N GLY A 697 -4.49 -11.19 4.06
CA GLY A 697 -3.98 -11.78 2.83
C GLY A 697 -3.08 -13.01 3.01
N THR A 698 -2.91 -13.74 1.91
CA THR A 698 -2.16 -15.00 1.85
C THR A 698 -1.08 -14.99 0.77
N SER A 699 -0.16 -15.95 0.85
CA SER A 699 0.92 -16.15 -0.15
C SER A 699 0.48 -16.86 -1.44
N ARG A 700 -0.83 -17.02 -1.67
CA ARG A 700 -1.38 -17.88 -2.74
C ARG A 700 -0.88 -17.53 -4.14
N ASP A 701 -0.82 -16.24 -4.47
CA ASP A 701 -0.49 -15.79 -5.84
C ASP A 701 0.87 -15.05 -5.88
N SER A 702 1.59 -14.97 -4.76
CA SER A 702 2.89 -14.32 -4.66
C SER A 702 4.06 -15.25 -4.31
N ALA A 703 3.79 -16.49 -3.85
CA ALA A 703 4.85 -17.46 -3.52
C ALA A 703 5.06 -18.51 -4.63
N PRO A 704 6.29 -19.03 -4.83
CA PRO A 704 6.61 -19.96 -5.94
C PRO A 704 5.77 -21.24 -6.02
N LEU A 705 5.25 -21.73 -4.89
CA LEU A 705 4.44 -22.96 -4.81
C LEU A 705 2.93 -22.70 -4.73
N GLY A 706 2.51 -21.43 -4.73
CA GLY A 706 1.12 -21.02 -4.68
C GLY A 706 0.32 -21.48 -3.45
N LEU A 707 1.00 -21.83 -2.35
CA LEU A 707 0.34 -22.28 -1.11
C LEU A 707 -0.25 -21.07 -0.36
N PRO A 708 -1.52 -21.12 0.10
CA PRO A 708 -2.22 -19.97 0.66
C PRO A 708 -1.96 -19.81 2.16
N PHE A 709 -0.72 -19.54 2.57
CA PHE A 709 -0.42 -19.31 3.97
C PHE A 709 -0.83 -17.90 4.42
N PRO A 710 -1.42 -17.73 5.62
CA PRO A 710 -1.84 -16.42 6.15
C PRO A 710 -0.64 -15.64 6.69
N VAL A 711 0.25 -15.25 5.78
CA VAL A 711 1.46 -14.49 6.09
C VAL A 711 1.17 -13.00 6.29
N GLY A 712 0.01 -12.49 5.89
CA GLY A 712 -0.24 -11.04 5.85
C GLY A 712 0.55 -10.41 4.70
N THR A 713 -0.09 -10.20 3.55
CA THR A 713 0.56 -9.61 2.37
C THR A 713 0.24 -8.12 2.25
N PRO A 714 1.14 -7.31 1.67
CA PRO A 714 0.83 -5.91 1.41
C PRO A 714 -0.43 -5.77 0.56
N ALA A 715 -1.18 -4.70 0.81
CA ALA A 715 -2.42 -4.40 0.11
C ALA A 715 -2.48 -2.93 -0.31
N LEU A 716 -2.91 -2.70 -1.55
CA LEU A 716 -3.10 -1.36 -2.13
C LEU A 716 -4.53 -1.19 -2.68
N GLY A 717 -5.53 -1.55 -1.87
CA GLY A 717 -6.96 -1.36 -2.16
C GLY A 717 -7.63 -0.89 -0.88
N GLY A 718 -8.29 0.27 -0.92
CA GLY A 718 -8.77 0.94 0.28
C GLY A 718 -9.91 0.18 0.94
N PRO A 719 -10.24 0.52 2.19
CA PRO A 719 -11.42 0.00 2.84
C PRO A 719 -12.66 0.85 2.55
N ILE A 720 -13.84 0.23 2.65
CA ILE A 720 -15.10 0.93 2.90
C ILE A 720 -15.77 0.34 4.14
N VAL A 721 -16.65 1.10 4.79
CA VAL A 721 -17.44 0.65 5.94
C VAL A 721 -18.92 0.93 5.71
N THR A 722 -19.79 0.09 6.28
CA THR A 722 -21.24 0.19 6.08
C THR A 722 -22.00 0.32 7.41
N ALA A 723 -23.19 0.90 7.36
CA ALA A 723 -24.13 0.94 8.48
C ALA A 723 -24.48 -0.47 8.98
N GLY A 724 -24.42 -1.49 8.12
CA GLY A 724 -24.63 -2.90 8.48
C GLY A 724 -23.57 -3.50 9.41
N GLY A 725 -22.49 -2.77 9.75
CA GLY A 725 -21.45 -3.28 10.64
C GLY A 725 -20.38 -4.13 9.93
N VAL A 726 -20.26 -3.95 8.60
CA VAL A 726 -19.32 -4.69 7.75
C VAL A 726 -18.35 -3.73 7.09
N ALA A 727 -17.07 -4.10 7.05
CA ALA A 727 -16.06 -3.45 6.22
C ALA A 727 -15.75 -4.30 4.99
N PHE A 728 -15.51 -3.66 3.84
CA PHE A 728 -15.03 -4.34 2.64
C PHE A 728 -13.67 -3.79 2.23
N MET A 729 -12.79 -4.68 1.77
CA MET A 729 -11.44 -4.31 1.32
C MET A 729 -10.92 -5.29 0.28
N SER A 730 -10.13 -4.80 -0.68
CA SER A 730 -9.37 -5.61 -1.63
C SER A 730 -7.88 -5.20 -1.67
N GLY A 731 -7.15 -5.58 -2.71
CA GLY A 731 -5.80 -5.12 -2.97
C GLY A 731 -4.67 -5.98 -2.41
N THR A 732 -4.97 -7.01 -1.60
CA THR A 732 -3.97 -8.01 -1.17
C THR A 732 -3.45 -8.81 -2.37
N LEU A 733 -2.24 -9.36 -2.22
CA LEU A 733 -1.54 -10.07 -3.30
C LEU A 733 -2.16 -11.43 -3.70
N ASP A 734 -3.23 -11.89 -3.06
CA ASP A 734 -3.96 -13.14 -3.39
C ASP A 734 -5.31 -12.92 -4.11
N TYR A 735 -5.54 -11.68 -4.53
CA TYR A 735 -6.67 -11.18 -5.34
C TYR A 735 -8.05 -11.68 -4.89
N TYR A 736 -8.40 -11.23 -3.68
CA TYR A 736 -9.75 -11.34 -3.13
C TYR A 736 -10.34 -9.96 -2.82
N LEU A 737 -11.64 -9.82 -2.98
CA LEU A 737 -12.45 -8.89 -2.20
C LEU A 737 -12.85 -9.60 -0.90
N ARG A 738 -12.74 -8.92 0.24
CA ARG A 738 -13.08 -9.47 1.56
C ARG A 738 -14.11 -8.62 2.27
N ALA A 739 -14.93 -9.28 3.08
CA ALA A 739 -15.81 -8.66 4.06
C ALA A 739 -15.30 -8.97 5.48
N TYR A 740 -15.30 -7.97 6.36
CA TYR A 740 -14.89 -8.10 7.75
C TYR A 740 -15.98 -7.60 8.69
N ASP A 741 -16.12 -8.27 9.83
CA ASP A 741 -16.91 -7.77 10.94
C ASP A 741 -16.20 -6.54 11.55
N LEU A 742 -16.86 -5.38 11.54
CA LEU A 742 -16.30 -4.17 12.14
C LEU A 742 -16.05 -4.29 13.64
N LYS A 743 -16.86 -5.11 14.34
CA LYS A 743 -16.77 -5.28 15.78
C LYS A 743 -15.46 -5.95 16.17
N THR A 744 -15.06 -6.99 15.44
CA THR A 744 -13.99 -7.93 15.85
C THR A 744 -12.82 -8.03 14.86
N GLY A 745 -12.99 -7.56 13.62
CA GLY A 745 -12.03 -7.70 12.54
C GLY A 745 -12.01 -9.08 11.87
N LYS A 746 -12.94 -9.97 12.22
CA LYS A 746 -13.05 -11.32 11.64
C LYS A 746 -13.40 -11.26 10.15
N GLU A 747 -12.67 -12.01 9.31
CA GLU A 747 -13.05 -12.25 7.90
C GLU A 747 -14.38 -13.04 7.86
N LEU A 748 -15.42 -12.42 7.31
CA LEU A 748 -16.77 -12.98 7.17
C LEU A 748 -16.96 -13.69 5.83
N TRP A 749 -16.34 -13.16 4.78
CA TRP A 749 -16.49 -13.63 3.41
C TRP A 749 -15.31 -13.19 2.56
N LYS A 750 -15.04 -13.94 1.49
CA LYS A 750 -14.14 -13.51 0.40
C LYS A 750 -14.59 -14.01 -0.96
N GLY A 751 -14.50 -13.14 -1.96
CA GLY A 751 -14.74 -13.43 -3.38
C GLY A 751 -13.46 -13.34 -4.18
N ARG A 752 -13.12 -14.38 -4.96
CA ARG A 752 -11.90 -14.40 -5.77
C ARG A 752 -12.08 -13.47 -6.99
N LEU A 753 -11.08 -12.64 -7.24
CA LEU A 753 -11.00 -11.72 -8.39
C LEU A 753 -10.22 -12.35 -9.56
N PRO A 754 -10.51 -12.00 -10.82
CA PRO A 754 -9.77 -12.55 -11.98
C PRO A 754 -8.33 -12.03 -12.10
N ALA A 755 -8.03 -10.88 -11.47
CA ALA A 755 -6.78 -10.13 -11.50
C ALA A 755 -6.61 -9.37 -10.17
N GLY A 756 -5.51 -8.63 -10.00
CA GLY A 756 -5.24 -7.84 -8.80
C GLY A 756 -6.32 -6.77 -8.52
N GLY A 757 -6.77 -6.68 -7.28
CA GLY A 757 -7.83 -5.75 -6.86
C GLY A 757 -7.31 -4.45 -6.23
N GLN A 758 -6.27 -3.83 -6.81
CA GLN A 758 -5.64 -2.60 -6.29
C GLN A 758 -6.50 -1.34 -6.51
N ALA A 759 -7.78 -1.42 -6.18
CA ALA A 759 -8.74 -0.33 -6.21
C ALA A 759 -9.57 -0.35 -4.92
N THR A 760 -10.15 0.78 -4.52
CA THR A 760 -11.06 0.82 -3.37
C THR A 760 -12.45 0.33 -3.82
N PRO A 761 -13.06 -0.67 -3.16
CA PRO A 761 -14.42 -1.10 -3.47
C PRO A 761 -15.42 0.01 -3.20
N MET A 762 -16.64 -0.14 -3.69
CA MET A 762 -17.76 0.74 -3.35
C MET A 762 -19.04 -0.07 -3.16
N THR A 763 -20.05 0.51 -2.53
CA THR A 763 -21.34 -0.17 -2.31
C THR A 763 -22.52 0.78 -2.49
N TYR A 764 -23.66 0.24 -2.90
CA TYR A 764 -24.91 0.97 -3.00
C TYR A 764 -26.11 0.03 -2.87
N VAL A 765 -27.27 0.59 -2.52
CA VAL A 765 -28.57 -0.08 -2.63
C VAL A 765 -29.25 0.35 -3.92
N SER A 766 -29.58 -0.61 -4.78
CA SER A 766 -30.36 -0.33 -5.98
C SER A 766 -31.78 0.08 -5.60
N GLU A 767 -32.23 1.23 -6.11
CA GLU A 767 -33.60 1.69 -5.93
C GLU A 767 -34.60 0.82 -6.70
N LYS A 768 -34.15 0.16 -7.76
CA LYS A 768 -34.99 -0.69 -8.63
C LYS A 768 -35.14 -2.10 -8.07
N THR A 769 -34.06 -2.72 -7.61
CA THR A 769 -34.08 -4.11 -7.12
C THR A 769 -34.20 -4.20 -5.60
N GLY A 770 -33.90 -3.12 -4.87
CA GLY A 770 -33.82 -3.12 -3.41
C GLY A 770 -32.61 -3.90 -2.86
N ARG A 771 -31.71 -4.37 -3.73
CA ARG A 771 -30.54 -5.17 -3.33
C ARG A 771 -29.36 -4.25 -3.07
N GLN A 772 -28.55 -4.59 -2.05
CA GLN A 772 -27.25 -3.97 -1.84
C GLN A 772 -26.19 -4.70 -2.66
N TYR A 773 -25.45 -3.93 -3.46
CA TYR A 773 -24.32 -4.39 -4.26
C TYR A 773 -23.02 -3.88 -3.66
N VAL A 774 -21.96 -4.68 -3.74
CA VAL A 774 -20.57 -4.27 -3.50
C VAL A 774 -19.81 -4.48 -4.81
N VAL A 775 -19.11 -3.45 -5.29
CA VAL A 775 -18.44 -3.45 -6.60
C VAL A 775 -16.94 -3.24 -6.42
N GLN A 776 -16.14 -3.98 -7.19
CA GLN A 776 -14.67 -3.93 -7.15
C GLN A 776 -14.09 -3.95 -8.57
N MET A 777 -13.15 -3.05 -8.84
CA MET A 777 -12.27 -3.14 -10.01
C MET A 777 -11.12 -4.12 -9.73
N ALA A 778 -10.89 -5.07 -10.64
CA ALA A 778 -9.77 -5.99 -10.68
C ALA A 778 -8.84 -5.65 -11.86
N GLY A 779 -8.14 -4.52 -11.74
CA GLY A 779 -7.24 -3.98 -12.77
C GLY A 779 -5.81 -4.51 -12.76
N GLY A 780 -5.35 -4.99 -11.61
CA GLY A 780 -3.94 -5.27 -11.37
C GLY A 780 -3.08 -4.02 -11.21
N HIS A 781 -1.79 -4.26 -10.96
CA HIS A 781 -0.81 -3.21 -10.69
C HIS A 781 0.58 -3.66 -11.13
N GLY A 782 1.13 -3.02 -12.17
CA GLY A 782 2.42 -3.38 -12.77
C GLY A 782 3.57 -3.44 -11.76
N SER A 783 3.81 -2.35 -11.02
CA SER A 783 4.93 -2.26 -10.06
C SER A 783 4.78 -3.18 -8.83
N PHE A 784 3.57 -3.59 -8.46
CA PHE A 784 3.32 -4.59 -7.42
C PHE A 784 3.42 -6.03 -7.94
N GLY A 785 3.60 -6.22 -9.25
CA GLY A 785 3.68 -7.53 -9.90
C GLY A 785 2.39 -8.34 -9.84
N THR A 786 1.24 -7.70 -9.60
CA THR A 786 -0.04 -8.40 -9.59
C THR A 786 -0.52 -8.65 -11.01
N LYS A 787 -1.27 -9.73 -11.19
CA LYS A 787 -1.85 -10.06 -12.50
C LYS A 787 -2.72 -8.88 -12.99
N ILE A 788 -2.41 -8.36 -14.17
CA ILE A 788 -3.19 -7.33 -14.87
C ILE A 788 -4.52 -7.91 -15.35
N GLY A 789 -5.57 -7.09 -15.29
CA GLY A 789 -6.90 -7.42 -15.78
C GLY A 789 -7.74 -6.17 -16.01
N ASP A 790 -8.99 -6.38 -16.39
CA ASP A 790 -9.87 -5.33 -16.88
C ASP A 790 -11.31 -5.47 -16.35
N SER A 791 -11.51 -6.29 -15.31
CA SER A 791 -12.83 -6.70 -14.83
C SER A 791 -13.35 -5.81 -13.70
N VAL A 792 -14.58 -5.32 -13.85
CA VAL A 792 -15.40 -4.74 -12.79
C VAL A 792 -16.42 -5.79 -12.39
N THR A 793 -16.41 -6.21 -11.12
CA THR A 793 -17.31 -7.26 -10.63
C THR A 793 -18.18 -6.72 -9.50
N ALA A 794 -19.46 -7.12 -9.49
CA ALA A 794 -20.37 -6.84 -8.39
C ALA A 794 -20.81 -8.11 -7.66
N TRP A 795 -21.01 -7.99 -6.35
CA TRP A 795 -21.59 -9.03 -5.49
C TRP A 795 -22.80 -8.49 -4.76
N ALA A 796 -23.79 -9.35 -4.55
CA ALA A 796 -24.97 -9.04 -3.77
C ALA A 796 -25.45 -10.29 -3.03
N LEU A 797 -26.35 -10.11 -2.06
CA LEU A 797 -27.05 -11.25 -1.48
C LEU A 797 -27.92 -11.94 -2.56
N PRO A 798 -28.14 -13.26 -2.46
CA PRO A 798 -29.02 -13.98 -3.36
C PRO A 798 -30.44 -13.41 -3.31
N GLU A 799 -31.15 -13.46 -4.43
CA GLU A 799 -32.58 -13.16 -4.44
C GLU A 799 -33.34 -14.25 -3.67
N ASP A 800 -34.30 -13.85 -2.83
CA ASP A 800 -35.24 -14.78 -2.22
C ASP A 800 -36.04 -15.45 -3.35
N LYS A 801 -35.74 -16.72 -3.62
CA LYS A 801 -36.38 -17.54 -4.67
C LYS A 801 -37.75 -18.06 -4.28
#